data_AF-A0A834KB30-F1
#
_entry.id   AF-A0A834KB30-F1
#
_cell.length_a   1.000
_cell.length_b   1.000
_cell.length_c   1.000
_cell.angle_alpha   90.00
_cell.angle_beta   90.00
_cell.angle_gamma   90.00
#
_symmetry.space_group_name_H-M   'P 1'
#
loop_
_entity.id
_entity.type
_entity.pdbx_description
1 polymer ?
#
loop_
_entity_poly.entity_id
_entity_poly.type
_entity_poly.pdbx_seq_one_letter_code
_entity_poly.pdbx_strand_id
1 'polypeptide(L)'
;MITNIDDILKNLGWDDGFRIPVANEENKHLEEEIEKKTKYKMSLHKNLESMEEHLKMIKKHAINIKLQQDLNQNLLTAHSAQLEKEDHLYRLSNSTEANLRHEMQDFNKTWNDINERVSNIEKDLAKITKKIESSKKAVKFDENNLLKWEEVLNKKEEDNELIEEYMKQDTKKYKELEQKRQKLSIEAESYRQTIVKVVNEAQEMEIALDRTVKLYDEALKERRQMINQWTQSVAVLRQRDDDIQASLREIESLREIGKNKMDLLHETEQFLNDQILNNKQLEELIKGSEKKLVIIKNENHKIMDTISTYEFEHRTQKKDVENLNRRIQQIRADIKRKKNEIDNKTIKMEDWKNRIKDLIITLNDIDNQKLNVEDRTKQLEEMIEEEEKRKSILTKEVKHLQIAILRTSSQISKLHSEKKILEIQDRNERKKLELLITTYDKEEKILEEKKESLYHVEFTLHKCQMKLDRIKGLEHDQTEYNKKQKIIEDLETALSEKMKIAKLLKTQISSLEYDRKKITNNIANDSGELEQLKNKRQDFLLLTNGSEKTLKAAQSHNEEKQVEENILRLKVSQIEQMMSSVGDKVYNLQKYRLTLDAALKEREEEIAVQKEALVVQKRVASGECSQLHNAISERKNRIKQLQARYDNGVAVFGSSTDGTPITTTYLKIQNAQERYLLQEQGDKLDETIRKTEYEIESMENTLRIVNACNDKFKSNLSIVNETELDQEEQKKLNEQLYKERDNLKKGQMRVQHLTEDFQKMQDNYTLLLDDIQRAKEEKDNKEQHLSNLNKQIAEQDEKISRAEKNLRKVHRDIQNKCTCTEDSLILLQEKDVNLREIQEQNALALEDIAEFTIRHVEVEPYVKKLLAAKNIELPCISRSIDQSPTISRCGSTTESTECIVKSTGRTSTFSSSRESVNNVITLEPCFDNIRNVDQLSQTDNLASKYPKRGKTLTKSNLTIAKK
;
A
#
# COMPACT_ATOMS: atom_id res chain seq x y z
N MET A 1 22.51 -113.62 -33.30
CA MET A 1 23.34 -112.93 -32.27
C MET A 1 24.70 -112.65 -32.88
N ILE A 2 25.19 -111.41 -32.80
CA ILE A 2 26.62 -111.06 -32.90
C ILE A 2 26.84 -110.02 -31.79
N THR A 3 27.87 -110.20 -30.98
CA THR A 3 28.18 -109.35 -29.81
C THR A 3 29.49 -108.59 -30.04
N ASN A 4 29.60 -107.40 -29.44
CA ASN A 4 30.63 -106.37 -29.67
C ASN A 4 30.67 -105.77 -31.08
N ILE A 5 29.93 -104.67 -31.25
CA ILE A 5 30.13 -103.70 -32.34
C ILE A 5 31.34 -102.80 -32.04
N ASP A 6 31.64 -102.53 -30.75
CA ASP A 6 32.71 -101.62 -30.32
C ASP A 6 34.12 -102.02 -30.78
N ASP A 7 34.44 -103.31 -30.77
CA ASP A 7 35.75 -103.79 -31.24
C ASP A 7 35.93 -103.56 -32.74
N ILE A 8 34.84 -103.54 -33.52
CA ILE A 8 34.86 -103.23 -34.94
C ILE A 8 35.15 -101.72 -35.13
N LEU A 9 34.48 -100.85 -34.35
CA LEU A 9 34.69 -99.40 -34.39
C LEU A 9 36.12 -98.99 -33.99
N LYS A 10 36.70 -99.66 -32.99
CA LYS A 10 38.10 -99.46 -32.58
C LYS A 10 39.10 -99.85 -33.68
N ASN A 11 38.91 -101.02 -34.30
CA ASN A 11 39.79 -101.48 -35.39
C ASN A 11 39.71 -100.59 -36.65
N LEU A 12 38.65 -99.77 -36.79
CA LEU A 12 38.48 -98.81 -37.88
C LEU A 12 39.01 -97.40 -37.55
N GLY A 13 39.44 -97.16 -36.31
CA GLY A 13 40.05 -95.89 -35.88
C GLY A 13 39.07 -94.76 -35.58
N TRP A 14 37.79 -95.06 -35.30
CA TRP A 14 36.72 -94.08 -35.08
C TRP A 14 36.36 -93.87 -33.60
N ASP A 15 37.34 -94.04 -32.70
CA ASP A 15 37.12 -94.07 -31.25
C ASP A 15 37.49 -92.76 -30.53
N ASP A 16 38.21 -91.84 -31.19
CA ASP A 16 38.64 -90.55 -30.62
C ASP A 16 38.61 -89.42 -31.68
N GLY A 17 38.19 -88.22 -31.27
CA GLY A 17 38.03 -87.04 -32.12
C GLY A 17 36.77 -87.02 -33.03
N PHE A 18 36.73 -86.06 -33.96
CA PHE A 18 35.59 -85.82 -34.87
C PHE A 18 35.59 -86.71 -36.14
N ARG A 19 36.55 -87.63 -36.28
CA ARG A 19 36.79 -88.41 -37.51
C ARG A 19 35.82 -89.58 -37.70
N ILE A 20 34.57 -89.25 -38.03
CA ILE A 20 33.60 -90.19 -38.65
C ILE A 20 34.17 -90.70 -39.99
N PRO A 21 33.80 -91.90 -40.48
CA PRO A 21 33.85 -92.23 -41.91
C PRO A 21 32.93 -91.29 -42.72
N VAL A 22 33.45 -90.12 -43.07
CA VAL A 22 32.66 -89.08 -43.74
C VAL A 22 32.33 -89.50 -45.18
N ALA A 23 31.07 -89.83 -45.44
CA ALA A 23 30.61 -90.33 -46.74
C ALA A 23 30.55 -89.27 -47.86
N ASN A 24 30.94 -88.01 -47.58
CA ASN A 24 30.85 -86.88 -48.51
C ASN A 24 31.88 -85.79 -48.14
N GLU A 25 32.60 -85.22 -49.11
CA GLU A 25 33.70 -84.28 -48.86
C GLU A 25 33.26 -82.97 -48.17
N GLU A 26 32.01 -82.54 -48.39
CA GLU A 26 31.45 -81.30 -47.80
C GLU A 26 31.57 -81.26 -46.27
N ASN A 27 31.31 -82.39 -45.60
CA ASN A 27 31.38 -82.48 -44.15
C ASN A 27 32.83 -82.45 -43.61
N LYS A 28 33.81 -82.87 -44.41
CA LYS A 28 35.25 -82.76 -44.07
C LYS A 28 35.74 -81.32 -44.21
N HIS A 29 35.24 -80.58 -45.21
CA HIS A 29 35.48 -79.14 -45.31
C HIS A 29 34.89 -78.38 -44.10
N LEU A 30 33.71 -78.78 -43.61
CA LEU A 30 33.09 -78.20 -42.41
C LEU A 30 33.90 -78.49 -41.12
N GLU A 31 34.52 -79.66 -40.97
CA GLU A 31 35.43 -79.97 -39.84
C GLU A 31 36.61 -78.99 -39.80
N GLU A 32 37.29 -78.80 -40.94
CA GLU A 32 38.38 -77.82 -41.04
C GLU A 32 37.90 -76.37 -40.85
N GLU A 33 36.71 -76.03 -41.36
CA GLU A 33 36.15 -74.68 -41.17
C GLU A 33 35.87 -74.42 -39.68
N ILE A 34 35.34 -75.39 -38.93
CA ILE A 34 35.15 -75.27 -37.49
C ILE A 34 36.48 -75.01 -36.77
N GLU A 35 37.56 -75.74 -37.10
CA GLU A 35 38.88 -75.52 -36.49
C GLU A 35 39.45 -74.13 -36.84
N LYS A 36 39.24 -73.65 -38.08
CA LYS A 36 39.60 -72.29 -38.51
C LYS A 36 38.79 -71.25 -37.71
N LYS A 37 37.50 -71.49 -37.45
CA LYS A 37 36.60 -70.56 -36.72
C LYS A 37 36.87 -70.54 -35.21
N THR A 38 37.26 -71.65 -34.58
CA THR A 38 37.63 -71.67 -33.14
C THR A 38 38.94 -70.92 -32.89
N LYS A 39 39.96 -71.13 -33.74
CA LYS A 39 41.20 -70.32 -33.73
C LYS A 39 40.90 -68.83 -33.97
N TYR A 40 40.02 -68.52 -34.92
CA TYR A 40 39.56 -67.14 -35.16
C TYR A 40 38.84 -66.55 -33.93
N LYS A 41 37.92 -67.29 -33.28
CA LYS A 41 37.23 -66.87 -32.05
C LYS A 41 38.21 -66.50 -30.93
N MET A 42 39.25 -67.30 -30.70
CA MET A 42 40.28 -66.98 -29.70
C MET A 42 41.04 -65.69 -30.03
N SER A 43 41.36 -65.45 -31.31
CA SER A 43 41.98 -64.18 -31.74
C SER A 43 41.03 -62.98 -31.57
N LEU A 44 39.73 -63.16 -31.85
CA LEU A 44 38.71 -62.14 -31.66
C LEU A 44 38.51 -61.77 -30.19
N HIS A 45 38.62 -62.74 -29.28
CA HIS A 45 38.45 -62.51 -27.85
C HIS A 45 39.59 -61.64 -27.27
N LYS A 46 40.85 -61.95 -27.61
CA LYS A 46 42.00 -61.10 -27.23
C LYS A 46 41.92 -59.68 -27.81
N ASN A 47 41.43 -59.57 -29.05
CA ASN A 47 41.17 -58.26 -29.65
C ASN A 47 40.05 -57.51 -28.90
N LEU A 48 39.01 -58.19 -28.43
CA LEU A 48 37.92 -57.60 -27.64
C LEU A 48 38.41 -57.10 -26.27
N GLU A 49 39.21 -57.88 -25.55
CA GLU A 49 39.85 -57.44 -24.29
C GLU A 49 40.69 -56.17 -24.50
N SER A 50 41.52 -56.15 -25.54
CA SER A 50 42.33 -54.98 -25.91
C SER A 50 41.46 -53.76 -26.28
N MET A 51 40.36 -53.96 -27.01
CA MET A 51 39.40 -52.89 -27.31
C MET A 51 38.66 -52.40 -26.06
N GLU A 52 38.41 -53.26 -25.07
CA GLU A 52 37.83 -52.84 -23.79
C GLU A 52 38.78 -51.99 -22.94
N GLU A 53 40.07 -52.34 -22.87
CA GLU A 53 41.08 -51.50 -22.23
C GLU A 53 41.24 -50.17 -22.95
N HIS A 54 41.25 -50.19 -24.29
CA HIS A 54 41.26 -48.98 -25.10
C HIS A 54 40.01 -48.13 -24.87
N LEU A 55 38.82 -48.73 -24.73
CA LEU A 55 37.57 -48.03 -24.36
C LEU A 55 37.63 -47.47 -22.93
N LYS A 56 38.24 -48.16 -21.97
CA LYS A 56 38.46 -47.64 -20.59
C LYS A 56 39.40 -46.42 -20.61
N MET A 57 40.43 -46.43 -21.46
CA MET A 57 41.32 -45.28 -21.69
C MET A 57 40.61 -44.13 -22.43
N ILE A 58 39.85 -44.39 -23.50
CA ILE A 58 39.04 -43.40 -24.20
C ILE A 58 38.02 -42.75 -23.26
N LYS A 59 37.35 -43.52 -22.38
CA LYS A 59 36.42 -42.97 -21.39
C LYS A 59 37.10 -42.01 -20.41
N LYS A 60 38.30 -42.34 -19.91
CA LYS A 60 39.11 -41.41 -19.09
C LYS A 60 39.52 -40.17 -19.89
N HIS A 61 39.97 -40.34 -21.13
CA HIS A 61 40.34 -39.23 -22.00
C HIS A 61 39.14 -38.32 -22.32
N ALA A 62 37.95 -38.87 -22.54
CA ALA A 62 36.72 -38.12 -22.77
C ALA A 62 36.26 -37.31 -21.54
N ILE A 63 36.51 -37.81 -20.31
CA ILE A 63 36.29 -37.03 -19.08
C ILE A 63 37.29 -35.85 -19.02
N ASN A 64 38.56 -36.08 -19.34
CA ASN A 64 39.55 -35.00 -19.41
C ASN A 64 39.25 -33.99 -20.54
N ILE A 65 38.77 -34.45 -21.71
CA ILE A 65 38.31 -33.58 -22.80
C ILE A 65 37.12 -32.75 -22.34
N LYS A 66 36.14 -33.32 -21.61
CA LYS A 66 35.03 -32.54 -21.05
C LYS A 66 35.52 -31.46 -20.08
N LEU A 67 36.42 -31.80 -19.15
CA LEU A 67 36.99 -30.81 -18.23
C LEU A 67 37.76 -29.70 -18.98
N GLN A 68 38.51 -30.05 -20.03
CA GLN A 68 39.16 -29.07 -20.92
C GLN A 68 38.15 -28.27 -21.75
N GLN A 69 37.03 -28.87 -22.18
CA GLN A 69 35.94 -28.19 -22.86
C GLN A 69 35.24 -27.20 -21.91
N ASP A 70 35.00 -27.56 -20.65
CA ASP A 70 34.39 -26.68 -19.65
C ASP A 70 35.33 -25.51 -19.29
N LEU A 71 36.64 -25.76 -19.16
CA LEU A 71 37.65 -24.70 -18.99
C LEU A 71 37.73 -23.78 -20.22
N ASN A 72 37.76 -24.35 -21.43
CA ASN A 72 37.76 -23.57 -22.67
C ASN A 72 36.43 -22.82 -22.86
N GLN A 73 35.30 -23.36 -22.42
CA GLN A 73 34.00 -22.70 -22.47
C GLN A 73 33.94 -21.50 -21.51
N ASN A 74 34.53 -21.63 -20.32
CA ASN A 74 34.70 -20.51 -19.37
C ASN A 74 35.68 -19.45 -19.89
N LEU A 75 36.75 -19.87 -20.59
CA LEU A 75 37.65 -18.93 -21.26
C LEU A 75 36.96 -18.22 -22.43
N LEU A 76 36.14 -18.93 -23.20
CA LEU A 76 35.35 -18.38 -24.31
C LEU A 76 34.25 -17.43 -23.84
N THR A 77 33.59 -17.67 -22.70
CA THR A 77 32.61 -16.72 -22.14
C THR A 77 33.28 -15.51 -21.49
N ALA A 78 34.46 -15.68 -20.87
CA ALA A 78 35.28 -14.54 -20.44
C ALA A 78 35.74 -13.68 -21.64
N HIS A 79 36.17 -14.34 -22.73
CA HIS A 79 36.59 -13.66 -23.96
C HIS A 79 35.42 -13.06 -24.74
N SER A 80 34.22 -13.66 -24.72
CA SER A 80 33.02 -13.05 -25.32
C SER A 80 32.56 -11.84 -24.51
N ALA A 81 32.56 -11.92 -23.18
CA ALA A 81 32.28 -10.78 -22.30
C ALA A 81 33.36 -9.68 -22.36
N GLN A 82 34.58 -10.00 -22.84
CA GLN A 82 35.59 -9.00 -23.21
C GLN A 82 35.29 -8.41 -24.59
N LEU A 83 35.02 -9.23 -25.61
CA LEU A 83 34.63 -8.76 -26.95
C LEU A 83 33.38 -7.88 -26.91
N GLU A 84 32.38 -8.18 -26.08
CA GLU A 84 31.19 -7.35 -25.89
C GLU A 84 31.52 -5.98 -25.28
N LYS A 85 32.54 -5.90 -24.42
CA LYS A 85 33.04 -4.62 -23.87
C LYS A 85 33.86 -3.85 -24.89
N GLU A 86 34.74 -4.51 -25.62
CA GLU A 86 35.53 -3.90 -26.70
C GLU A 86 34.62 -3.42 -27.84
N ASP A 87 33.59 -4.19 -28.22
CA ASP A 87 32.57 -3.79 -29.19
C ASP A 87 31.69 -2.66 -28.65
N HIS A 88 31.32 -2.66 -27.36
CA HIS A 88 30.65 -1.50 -26.76
C HIS A 88 31.53 -0.24 -26.81
N LEU A 89 32.81 -0.34 -26.47
CA LEU A 89 33.78 0.77 -26.54
C LEU A 89 34.03 1.22 -27.99
N TYR A 90 34.10 0.30 -28.94
CA TYR A 90 34.25 0.56 -30.37
C TYR A 90 32.99 1.21 -30.96
N ARG A 91 31.78 0.74 -30.60
CA ARG A 91 30.52 1.39 -30.96
C ARG A 91 30.41 2.79 -30.36
N LEU A 92 30.84 2.98 -29.12
CA LEU A 92 30.89 4.31 -28.49
C LEU A 92 31.89 5.22 -29.23
N SER A 93 33.10 4.72 -29.53
CA SER A 93 34.11 5.42 -30.33
C SER A 93 33.57 5.80 -31.71
N ASN A 94 32.96 4.86 -32.43
CA ASN A 94 32.33 5.09 -33.73
C ASN A 94 31.15 6.05 -33.65
N SER A 95 30.38 6.04 -32.55
CA SER A 95 29.31 7.02 -32.32
C SER A 95 29.89 8.41 -32.07
N THR A 96 30.97 8.54 -31.30
CA THR A 96 31.66 9.83 -31.13
C THR A 96 32.33 10.28 -32.42
N GLU A 97 32.91 9.38 -33.22
CA GLU A 97 33.47 9.73 -34.52
C GLU A 97 32.38 10.11 -35.53
N ALA A 98 31.23 9.41 -35.53
CA ALA A 98 30.08 9.77 -36.35
C ALA A 98 29.51 11.14 -35.96
N ASN A 99 29.39 11.43 -34.65
CA ASN A 99 28.97 12.74 -34.16
C ASN A 99 29.97 13.83 -34.57
N LEU A 100 31.27 13.63 -34.36
CA LEU A 100 32.32 14.57 -34.79
C LEU A 100 32.37 14.74 -36.32
N ARG A 101 32.11 13.68 -37.10
CA ARG A 101 31.96 13.75 -38.57
C ARG A 101 30.69 14.49 -38.98
N HIS A 102 29.59 14.38 -38.22
CA HIS A 102 28.37 15.15 -38.45
C HIS A 102 28.56 16.64 -38.10
N GLU A 103 29.14 16.95 -36.95
CA GLU A 103 29.56 18.31 -36.59
C GLU A 103 30.50 18.90 -37.65
N MET A 104 31.53 18.15 -38.08
CA MET A 104 32.43 18.58 -39.15
C MET A 104 31.71 18.76 -40.50
N GLN A 105 30.72 17.93 -40.82
CA GLN A 105 29.87 18.10 -41.99
C GLN A 105 28.97 19.33 -41.88
N ASP A 106 28.42 19.64 -40.70
CA ASP A 106 27.54 20.79 -40.50
C ASP A 106 28.32 22.11 -40.39
N PHE A 107 29.54 22.09 -39.86
CA PHE A 107 30.51 23.17 -40.03
C PHE A 107 30.92 23.34 -41.49
N ASN A 108 31.12 22.25 -42.25
CA ASN A 108 31.43 22.35 -43.67
C ASN A 108 30.20 22.81 -44.50
N LYS A 109 28.98 22.41 -44.15
CA LYS A 109 27.73 22.94 -44.76
C LYS A 109 27.61 24.42 -44.48
N THR A 110 27.66 24.85 -43.22
CA THR A 110 27.55 26.28 -42.87
C THR A 110 28.69 27.12 -43.46
N TRP A 111 29.91 26.59 -43.57
CA TRP A 111 31.02 27.23 -44.29
C TRP A 111 30.76 27.33 -45.79
N ASN A 112 30.23 26.28 -46.43
CA ASN A 112 29.82 26.30 -47.83
C ASN A 112 28.61 27.22 -48.07
N ASP A 113 27.61 27.26 -47.18
CA ASP A 113 26.46 28.17 -47.24
C ASP A 113 26.91 29.63 -47.08
N ILE A 114 27.88 29.89 -46.20
CA ILE A 114 28.50 31.22 -46.06
C ILE A 114 29.29 31.57 -47.33
N ASN A 115 30.08 30.65 -47.89
CA ASN A 115 30.83 30.88 -49.13
C ASN A 115 29.93 30.97 -50.37
N GLU A 116 28.82 30.26 -50.43
CA GLU A 116 27.82 30.40 -51.48
C GLU A 116 27.06 31.71 -51.31
N ARG A 117 26.73 32.14 -50.08
CA ARG A 117 26.16 33.48 -49.84
C ARG A 117 27.14 34.59 -50.20
N VAL A 118 28.41 34.47 -49.85
CA VAL A 118 29.48 35.42 -50.26
C VAL A 118 29.62 35.40 -51.78
N SER A 119 29.79 34.23 -52.40
CA SER A 119 29.93 34.10 -53.84
C SER A 119 28.67 34.54 -54.60
N ASN A 120 27.47 34.40 -54.02
CA ASN A 120 26.23 34.90 -54.60
C ASN A 120 26.09 36.42 -54.42
N ILE A 121 26.55 36.99 -53.30
CA ILE A 121 26.68 38.45 -53.13
C ILE A 121 27.73 39.03 -54.09
N GLU A 122 28.86 38.36 -54.30
CA GLU A 122 29.88 38.74 -55.30
C GLU A 122 29.34 38.62 -56.73
N LYS A 123 28.66 37.52 -57.06
CA LYS A 123 27.97 37.33 -58.35
C LYS A 123 26.85 38.36 -58.52
N ASP A 124 26.14 38.75 -57.47
CA ASP A 124 25.04 39.72 -57.55
C ASP A 124 25.58 41.16 -57.60
N LEU A 125 26.68 41.49 -56.92
CA LEU A 125 27.44 42.72 -57.13
C LEU A 125 27.97 42.79 -58.57
N ALA A 126 28.53 41.70 -59.09
CA ALA A 126 28.99 41.61 -60.48
C ALA A 126 27.81 41.71 -61.47
N LYS A 127 26.66 41.09 -61.19
CA LYS A 127 25.42 41.23 -61.98
C LYS A 127 24.85 42.64 -61.88
N ILE A 128 24.91 43.32 -60.73
CA ILE A 128 24.42 44.70 -60.55
C ILE A 128 25.34 45.67 -61.29
N THR A 129 26.66 45.54 -61.14
CA THR A 129 27.65 46.32 -61.91
C THR A 129 27.47 46.08 -63.41
N LYS A 130 27.34 44.83 -63.85
CA LYS A 130 27.09 44.47 -65.25
C LYS A 130 25.69 44.88 -65.73
N LYS A 131 24.67 44.96 -64.86
CA LYS A 131 23.33 45.52 -65.17
C LYS A 131 23.39 47.04 -65.31
N ILE A 132 24.16 47.74 -64.48
CA ILE A 132 24.41 49.18 -64.63
C ILE A 132 25.09 49.44 -65.99
N GLU A 133 26.04 48.61 -66.40
CA GLU A 133 26.61 48.67 -67.75
C GLU A 133 25.68 48.19 -68.88
N SER A 134 24.82 47.20 -68.65
CA SER A 134 23.95 46.63 -69.69
C SER A 134 22.68 47.44 -69.89
N SER A 135 22.06 48.00 -68.85
CA SER A 135 20.96 48.97 -69.00
C SER A 135 21.44 50.22 -69.74
N LYS A 136 22.68 50.66 -69.50
CA LYS A 136 23.36 51.72 -70.26
C LYS A 136 23.62 51.39 -71.75
N LYS A 137 23.35 50.14 -72.17
CA LYS A 137 23.43 49.63 -73.55
C LYS A 137 22.06 49.20 -74.11
N ALA A 138 21.19 48.61 -73.30
CA ALA A 138 19.85 48.12 -73.68
C ALA A 138 18.87 49.27 -73.96
N VAL A 139 18.97 50.37 -73.19
CA VAL A 139 18.28 51.65 -73.48
C VAL A 139 18.69 52.24 -74.86
N LYS A 140 19.74 51.70 -75.51
CA LYS A 140 20.16 52.06 -76.89
C LYS A 140 19.86 50.96 -77.93
N PHE A 141 19.10 49.92 -77.57
CA PHE A 141 18.88 48.72 -78.39
C PHE A 141 17.41 48.30 -78.42
N ASP A 142 16.71 48.40 -77.30
CA ASP A 142 15.29 48.02 -77.17
C ASP A 142 14.37 48.92 -78.02
N GLU A 143 14.85 50.12 -78.36
CA GLU A 143 14.28 51.04 -79.35
C GLU A 143 14.14 50.43 -80.77
N ASN A 144 14.95 49.41 -81.13
CA ASN A 144 15.13 48.97 -82.52
C ASN A 144 14.57 47.57 -82.87
N ASN A 145 14.32 46.69 -81.90
CA ASN A 145 14.07 45.25 -82.18
C ASN A 145 12.70 44.69 -81.78
N LEU A 146 11.85 45.45 -81.08
CA LEU A 146 10.46 45.04 -80.81
C LEU A 146 9.64 44.84 -82.11
N LEU A 147 10.02 45.51 -83.19
CA LEU A 147 9.29 45.57 -84.47
C LEU A 147 9.35 44.29 -85.34
N LYS A 148 9.96 43.17 -84.91
CA LYS A 148 10.36 42.07 -85.83
C LYS A 148 10.14 40.62 -85.38
N TRP A 149 9.67 40.35 -84.16
CA TRP A 149 9.60 38.97 -83.63
C TRP A 149 8.18 38.46 -83.35
N GLU A 150 7.15 39.24 -83.67
CA GLU A 150 5.74 38.88 -83.42
C GLU A 150 5.16 37.94 -84.51
N GLU A 151 5.71 37.95 -85.73
CA GLU A 151 5.09 37.31 -86.91
C GLU A 151 5.23 35.79 -87.00
N VAL A 152 6.32 35.19 -86.49
CA VAL A 152 6.78 33.86 -86.96
C VAL A 152 6.03 32.66 -86.33
N LEU A 153 5.21 32.91 -85.30
CA LEU A 153 3.76 32.70 -85.32
C LEU A 153 3.13 31.28 -85.45
N ASN A 154 3.82 30.31 -86.05
CA ASN A 154 3.28 29.03 -86.56
C ASN A 154 3.05 27.97 -85.46
N LYS A 155 2.09 28.28 -84.59
CA LYS A 155 2.05 27.86 -83.19
C LYS A 155 0.81 27.01 -82.88
N LYS A 156 0.76 25.73 -83.33
CA LYS A 156 -0.38 24.82 -83.06
C LYS A 156 -0.12 23.31 -82.96
N GLU A 157 0.77 22.71 -83.75
CA GLU A 157 0.92 21.23 -83.71
C GLU A 157 1.84 20.76 -82.58
N GLU A 158 2.81 21.58 -82.17
CA GLU A 158 3.66 21.35 -80.99
C GLU A 158 2.83 21.29 -79.68
N ASP A 159 1.70 22.00 -79.62
CA ASP A 159 0.92 22.20 -78.38
C ASP A 159 0.36 20.87 -77.80
N ASN A 160 -0.04 19.91 -78.63
CA ASN A 160 -0.68 18.67 -78.17
C ASN A 160 0.31 17.65 -77.58
N GLU A 161 1.45 17.43 -78.23
CA GLU A 161 2.49 16.55 -77.69
C GLU A 161 3.09 17.14 -76.41
N LEU A 162 3.23 18.47 -76.37
CA LEU A 162 3.65 19.23 -75.20
C LEU A 162 2.69 19.08 -74.01
N ILE A 163 1.37 19.01 -74.23
CA ILE A 163 0.38 18.75 -73.16
C ILE A 163 0.52 17.34 -72.58
N GLU A 164 0.68 16.31 -73.42
CA GLU A 164 0.84 14.93 -72.92
C GLU A 164 2.14 14.74 -72.12
N GLU A 165 3.22 15.39 -72.56
CA GLU A 165 4.51 15.37 -71.86
C GLU A 165 4.46 16.19 -70.57
N TYR A 166 3.80 17.36 -70.54
CA TYR A 166 3.55 18.08 -69.28
C TYR A 166 2.73 17.26 -68.28
N MET A 167 1.71 16.51 -68.72
CA MET A 167 0.95 15.61 -67.82
C MET A 167 1.82 14.50 -67.22
N LYS A 168 2.77 13.94 -67.97
CA LYS A 168 3.75 12.95 -67.48
C LYS A 168 4.75 13.60 -66.51
N GLN A 169 5.22 14.80 -66.81
CA GLN A 169 6.14 15.55 -65.95
C GLN A 169 5.48 16.00 -64.65
N ASP A 170 4.25 16.53 -64.67
CA ASP A 170 3.55 16.96 -63.46
C ASP A 170 3.09 15.77 -62.61
N THR A 171 2.69 14.63 -63.17
CA THR A 171 2.40 13.42 -62.37
C THR A 171 3.66 12.81 -61.73
N LYS A 172 4.84 12.93 -62.38
CA LYS A 172 6.14 12.58 -61.77
C LYS A 172 6.50 13.56 -60.65
N LYS A 173 6.43 14.86 -60.91
CA LYS A 173 6.73 15.95 -59.98
C LYS A 173 5.80 15.96 -58.76
N TYR A 174 4.52 15.61 -58.95
CA TYR A 174 3.57 15.38 -57.86
C TYR A 174 4.02 14.22 -56.96
N LYS A 175 4.42 13.07 -57.53
CA LYS A 175 4.96 11.94 -56.74
C LYS A 175 6.24 12.30 -56.00
N GLU A 176 7.14 13.07 -56.62
CA GLU A 176 8.35 13.57 -55.96
C GLU A 176 8.03 14.54 -54.81
N LEU A 177 7.07 15.45 -55.00
CA LEU A 177 6.61 16.39 -53.97
C LEU A 177 5.87 15.71 -52.83
N GLU A 178 5.04 14.70 -53.11
CA GLU A 178 4.33 13.92 -52.09
C GLU A 178 5.32 13.05 -51.28
N GLN A 179 6.31 12.42 -51.92
CA GLN A 179 7.39 11.73 -51.21
C GLN A 179 8.22 12.69 -50.35
N LYS A 180 8.48 13.92 -50.81
CA LYS A 180 9.13 14.97 -50.00
C LYS A 180 8.24 15.37 -48.82
N ARG A 181 6.93 15.57 -49.03
CA ARG A 181 5.96 15.89 -47.96
C ARG A 181 5.89 14.79 -46.91
N GLN A 182 5.85 13.53 -47.30
CA GLN A 182 5.83 12.39 -46.38
C GLN A 182 7.12 12.29 -45.58
N LYS A 183 8.30 12.44 -46.22
CA LYS A 183 9.60 12.48 -45.52
C LYS A 183 9.66 13.63 -44.50
N LEU A 184 9.35 14.85 -44.92
CA LEU A 184 9.32 16.02 -44.03
C LEU A 184 8.28 15.88 -42.90
N SER A 185 7.16 15.18 -43.14
CA SER A 185 6.17 14.92 -42.09
C SER A 185 6.66 13.91 -41.04
N ILE A 186 7.45 12.90 -41.45
CA ILE A 186 8.08 11.94 -40.53
C ILE A 186 9.23 12.63 -39.76
N GLU A 187 10.00 13.47 -40.44
CA GLU A 187 11.10 14.25 -39.86
C GLU A 187 10.59 15.30 -38.85
N ALA A 188 9.52 16.02 -39.18
CA ALA A 188 8.89 16.96 -38.25
C ALA A 188 8.29 16.25 -37.02
N GLU A 189 7.71 15.05 -37.19
CA GLU A 189 7.22 14.25 -36.07
C GLU A 189 8.38 13.70 -35.21
N SER A 190 9.51 13.30 -35.81
CA SER A 190 10.68 12.88 -35.04
C SER A 190 11.29 14.03 -34.25
N TYR A 191 11.40 15.24 -34.85
CA TYR A 191 11.80 16.45 -34.14
C TYR A 191 10.83 16.81 -33.01
N ARG A 192 9.51 16.69 -33.23
CA ARG A 192 8.51 16.91 -32.18
C ARG A 192 8.70 15.92 -31.02
N GLN A 193 8.97 14.66 -31.31
CA GLN A 193 9.23 13.64 -30.28
C GLN A 193 10.55 13.88 -29.53
N THR A 194 11.64 14.31 -30.20
CA THR A 194 12.89 14.67 -29.52
C THR A 194 12.75 15.93 -28.67
N ILE A 195 12.01 16.94 -29.15
CA ILE A 195 11.71 18.15 -28.36
C ILE A 195 10.92 17.79 -27.11
N VAL A 196 9.88 16.95 -27.21
CA VAL A 196 9.12 16.50 -26.03
C VAL A 196 10.00 15.74 -25.04
N LYS A 197 10.92 14.87 -25.50
CA LYS A 197 11.88 14.19 -24.60
C LYS A 197 12.79 15.18 -23.88
N VAL A 198 13.46 16.07 -24.61
CA VAL A 198 14.39 17.05 -24.03
C VAL A 198 13.67 18.03 -23.09
N VAL A 199 12.42 18.42 -23.38
CA VAL A 199 11.60 19.24 -22.48
C VAL A 199 11.23 18.47 -21.20
N ASN A 200 10.86 17.20 -21.30
CA ASN A 200 10.57 16.37 -20.12
C ASN A 200 11.83 16.16 -19.26
N GLU A 201 12.97 15.83 -19.89
CA GLU A 201 14.27 15.66 -19.23
C GLU A 201 14.71 16.96 -18.54
N ALA A 202 14.50 18.12 -19.18
CA ALA A 202 14.76 19.43 -18.56
C ALA A 202 13.84 19.72 -17.37
N GLN A 203 12.54 19.36 -17.45
CA GLN A 203 11.59 19.51 -16.35
C GLN A 203 11.90 18.57 -15.18
N GLU A 204 12.33 17.33 -15.44
CA GLU A 204 12.77 16.40 -14.40
C GLU A 204 14.02 16.92 -13.68
N MET A 205 14.97 17.51 -14.41
CA MET A 205 16.15 18.17 -13.85
C MET A 205 15.80 19.46 -13.09
N GLU A 206 14.86 20.27 -13.57
CA GLU A 206 14.35 21.45 -12.87
C GLU A 206 13.69 21.03 -11.53
N ILE A 207 12.81 20.03 -11.55
CA ILE A 207 12.18 19.47 -10.34
C ILE A 207 13.22 18.88 -9.38
N ALA A 208 14.29 18.26 -9.88
CA ALA A 208 15.39 17.76 -9.05
C ALA A 208 16.17 18.92 -8.39
N LEU A 209 16.54 19.95 -9.15
CA LEU A 209 17.20 21.14 -8.62
C LEU A 209 16.33 21.83 -7.57
N ASP A 210 15.05 22.05 -7.85
CA ASP A 210 14.08 22.68 -6.98
C ASP A 210 13.90 21.93 -5.64
N ARG A 211 13.96 20.59 -5.66
CA ARG A 211 14.04 19.74 -4.46
C ARG A 211 15.36 19.91 -3.71
N THR A 212 16.51 19.94 -4.39
CA THR A 212 17.80 20.17 -3.71
C THR A 212 17.89 21.55 -3.07
N VAL A 213 17.37 22.61 -3.71
CA VAL A 213 17.32 23.96 -3.15
C VAL A 213 16.51 23.99 -1.85
N LYS A 214 15.35 23.33 -1.82
CA LYS A 214 14.51 23.22 -0.61
C LYS A 214 15.23 22.50 0.54
N LEU A 215 15.91 21.39 0.24
CA LEU A 215 16.74 20.67 1.21
C LEU A 215 17.95 21.49 1.71
N TYR A 216 18.58 22.29 0.84
CA TYR A 216 19.64 23.22 1.24
C TYR A 216 19.10 24.33 2.16
N ASP A 217 17.92 24.88 1.86
CA ASP A 217 17.29 25.91 2.70
C ASP A 217 16.89 25.37 4.08
N GLU A 218 16.42 24.12 4.14
CA GLU A 218 16.14 23.38 5.38
C GLU A 218 17.43 23.17 6.19
N ALA A 219 18.48 22.60 5.60
CA ALA A 219 19.79 22.44 6.25
C ALA A 219 20.39 23.78 6.71
N LEU A 220 20.17 24.87 5.96
CA LEU A 220 20.58 26.22 6.39
C LEU A 220 19.70 26.77 7.53
N LYS A 221 18.41 26.44 7.61
CA LYS A 221 17.55 26.78 8.76
C LYS A 221 18.03 26.02 10.01
N GLU A 222 18.25 24.72 9.92
CA GLU A 222 18.79 23.88 11.01
C GLU A 222 20.15 24.38 11.49
N ARG A 223 21.09 24.66 10.57
CA ARG A 223 22.40 25.22 10.91
C ARG A 223 22.28 26.55 11.66
N ARG A 224 21.35 27.43 11.25
CA ARG A 224 21.08 28.70 11.95
C ARG A 224 20.48 28.47 13.34
N GLN A 225 19.59 27.47 13.50
CA GLN A 225 19.06 27.09 14.81
C GLN A 225 20.15 26.55 15.75
N MET A 226 21.01 25.64 15.29
CA MET A 226 22.14 25.14 16.09
C MET A 226 23.13 26.25 16.47
N ILE A 227 23.46 27.17 15.54
CA ILE A 227 24.32 28.32 15.86
C ILE A 227 23.68 29.21 16.94
N ASN A 228 22.36 29.44 16.88
CA ASN A 228 21.64 30.21 17.90
C ASN A 228 21.64 29.50 19.27
N GLN A 229 21.36 28.19 19.30
CA GLN A 229 21.39 27.37 20.53
C GLN A 229 22.80 27.34 21.15
N TRP A 230 23.84 27.20 20.32
CA TRP A 230 25.23 27.24 20.77
C TRP A 230 25.60 28.62 21.32
N THR A 231 25.20 29.70 20.63
CA THR A 231 25.43 31.09 21.08
C THR A 231 24.73 31.38 22.41
N GLN A 232 23.49 30.90 22.59
CA GLN A 232 22.76 30.97 23.86
C GLN A 232 23.47 30.17 24.95
N SER A 233 23.97 28.97 24.64
CA SER A 233 24.73 28.15 25.60
C SER A 233 26.03 28.82 26.04
N VAL A 234 26.76 29.45 25.11
CA VAL A 234 27.97 30.24 25.41
C VAL A 234 27.64 31.48 26.24
N ALA A 235 26.49 32.14 26.00
CA ALA A 235 26.04 33.26 26.82
C ALA A 235 25.70 32.83 28.26
N VAL A 236 25.04 31.68 28.45
CA VAL A 236 24.76 31.11 29.78
C VAL A 236 26.03 30.67 30.50
N LEU A 237 27.05 30.17 29.77
CA LEU A 237 28.36 29.87 30.36
C LEU A 237 29.05 31.16 30.82
N ARG A 238 29.12 32.20 29.99
CA ARG A 238 29.69 33.49 30.38
C ARG A 238 28.97 34.12 31.57
N GLN A 239 27.64 34.05 31.63
CA GLN A 239 26.90 34.53 32.79
C GLN A 239 27.29 33.76 34.05
N ARG A 240 27.45 32.43 33.98
CA ARG A 240 27.92 31.64 35.13
C ARG A 240 29.35 31.97 35.52
N ASP A 241 30.23 32.25 34.56
CA ASP A 241 31.59 32.71 34.85
C ASP A 241 31.57 34.08 35.56
N ASP A 242 30.75 35.03 35.09
CA ASP A 242 30.55 36.34 35.73
C ASP A 242 29.95 36.22 37.15
N ASP A 243 28.94 35.35 37.32
CA ASP A 243 28.31 35.04 38.62
C ASP A 243 29.32 34.39 39.58
N ILE A 244 30.14 33.43 39.12
CA ILE A 244 31.23 32.82 39.89
C ILE A 244 32.26 33.89 40.30
N GLN A 245 32.65 34.77 39.38
CA GLN A 245 33.57 35.87 39.67
C GLN A 245 32.96 36.89 40.65
N ALA A 246 31.64 37.05 40.71
CA ALA A 246 30.97 37.86 41.72
C ALA A 246 31.00 37.17 43.10
N SER A 247 30.64 35.89 43.18
CA SER A 247 30.72 35.11 44.43
C SER A 247 32.15 34.97 44.96
N LEU A 248 33.17 34.89 44.10
CA LEU A 248 34.58 34.92 44.54
C LEU A 248 34.94 36.26 45.21
N ARG A 249 34.53 37.39 44.62
CA ARG A 249 34.73 38.73 45.21
C ARG A 249 33.96 38.91 46.53
N GLU A 250 32.78 38.33 46.65
CA GLU A 250 32.02 38.29 47.91
C GLU A 250 32.73 37.43 48.98
N ILE A 251 33.27 36.28 48.61
CA ILE A 251 34.09 35.45 49.51
C ILE A 251 35.36 36.19 49.96
N GLU A 252 35.97 36.98 49.07
CA GLU A 252 37.15 37.79 49.40
C GLU A 252 36.81 38.96 50.33
N SER A 253 35.73 39.71 50.10
CA SER A 253 35.31 40.78 51.01
C SER A 253 34.85 40.24 52.37
N LEU A 254 34.16 39.10 52.41
CA LEU A 254 33.81 38.42 53.66
C LEU A 254 35.04 37.91 54.42
N ARG A 255 36.10 37.47 53.73
CA ARG A 255 37.40 37.14 54.36
C ARG A 255 38.08 38.38 54.92
N GLU A 256 38.06 39.51 54.21
CA GLU A 256 38.64 40.77 54.71
C GLU A 256 37.86 41.30 55.93
N ILE A 257 36.53 41.28 55.89
CA ILE A 257 35.67 41.61 57.04
C ILE A 257 35.96 40.66 58.21
N GLY A 258 36.08 39.35 57.96
CA GLY A 258 36.45 38.35 58.96
C GLY A 258 37.81 38.63 59.60
N LYS A 259 38.82 38.99 58.80
CA LYS A 259 40.14 39.40 59.30
C LYS A 259 40.06 40.69 60.12
N ASN A 260 39.41 41.73 59.62
CA ASN A 260 39.23 43.00 60.32
C ASN A 260 38.48 42.81 61.66
N LYS A 261 37.59 41.81 61.77
CA LYS A 261 36.93 41.42 63.02
C LYS A 261 37.85 40.61 63.96
N MET A 262 38.71 39.76 63.43
CA MET A 262 39.73 39.04 64.20
C MET A 262 40.76 40.01 64.79
N ASP A 263 41.26 40.94 63.97
CA ASP A 263 42.22 41.98 64.37
C ASP A 263 41.61 42.88 65.46
N LEU A 264 40.36 43.35 65.29
CA LEU A 264 39.63 44.11 66.31
C LEU A 264 39.36 43.31 67.60
N LEU A 265 39.02 42.03 67.51
CA LEU A 265 38.84 41.18 68.69
C LEU A 265 40.15 41.11 69.48
N HIS A 266 41.28 40.91 68.80
CA HIS A 266 42.59 40.88 69.43
C HIS A 266 42.96 42.22 70.10
N GLU A 267 42.66 43.36 69.48
CA GLU A 267 42.79 44.68 70.11
C GLU A 267 41.94 44.78 71.39
N THR A 268 40.69 44.31 71.37
CA THR A 268 39.83 44.33 72.56
C THR A 268 40.28 43.35 73.66
N GLU A 269 40.87 42.21 73.30
CA GLU A 269 41.49 41.28 74.26
C GLU A 269 42.74 41.89 74.90
N GLN A 270 43.61 42.54 74.13
CA GLN A 270 44.77 43.27 74.66
C GLN A 270 44.31 44.37 75.62
N PHE A 271 43.37 45.23 75.19
CA PHE A 271 42.81 46.28 76.05
C PHE A 271 42.17 45.74 77.33
N LEU A 272 41.43 44.61 77.25
CA LEU A 272 40.85 43.97 78.44
C LEU A 272 41.93 43.47 79.40
N ASN A 273 43.01 42.87 78.89
CA ASN A 273 44.15 42.45 79.71
C ASN A 273 44.86 43.65 80.37
N ASP A 274 45.06 44.75 79.64
CA ASP A 274 45.64 45.99 80.16
C ASP A 274 44.75 46.60 81.26
N GLN A 275 43.42 46.62 81.09
CA GLN A 275 42.52 47.08 82.15
C GLN A 275 42.50 46.13 83.36
N ILE A 276 42.65 44.82 83.17
CA ILE A 276 42.82 43.86 84.27
C ILE A 276 44.13 44.10 85.02
N LEU A 277 45.22 44.45 84.34
CA LEU A 277 46.51 44.81 84.96
C LEU A 277 46.42 46.15 85.69
N ASN A 278 45.82 47.18 85.08
CA ASN A 278 45.57 48.49 85.68
C ASN A 278 44.71 48.37 86.94
N ASN A 279 43.61 47.62 86.89
CA ASN A 279 42.76 47.37 88.06
C ASN A 279 43.49 46.66 89.19
N LYS A 280 44.38 45.69 88.89
CA LYS A 280 45.26 45.06 89.92
C LYS A 280 46.22 46.08 90.56
N GLN A 281 46.83 46.96 89.77
CA GLN A 281 47.70 48.02 90.28
C GLN A 281 46.92 49.02 91.15
N LEU A 282 45.71 49.42 90.73
CA LEU A 282 44.82 50.26 91.53
C LEU A 282 44.38 49.57 92.83
N GLU A 283 44.05 48.28 92.80
CA GLU A 283 43.79 47.49 94.01
C GLU A 283 44.99 47.47 94.97
N GLU A 284 46.21 47.31 94.47
CA GLU A 284 47.43 47.36 95.30
C GLU A 284 47.69 48.75 95.89
N LEU A 285 47.44 49.82 95.13
CA LEU A 285 47.50 51.20 95.62
C LEU A 285 46.40 51.50 96.66
N ILE A 286 45.19 50.95 96.49
CA ILE A 286 44.10 51.03 97.47
C ILE A 286 44.53 50.30 98.76
N LYS A 287 44.94 49.03 98.67
CA LYS A 287 45.46 48.25 99.82
C LYS A 287 46.66 48.93 100.49
N GLY A 288 47.47 49.69 99.74
CA GLY A 288 48.53 50.54 100.26
C GLY A 288 48.04 51.80 101.00
N SER A 289 46.99 52.45 100.50
CA SER A 289 46.40 53.64 101.13
C SER A 289 45.53 53.30 102.35
N GLU A 290 44.82 52.16 102.32
CA GLU A 290 44.10 51.61 103.48
C GLU A 290 45.04 51.34 104.66
N LYS A 291 46.21 50.74 104.42
CA LYS A 291 47.25 50.55 105.46
C LYS A 291 47.71 51.87 106.07
N LYS A 292 47.92 52.91 105.26
CA LYS A 292 48.25 54.27 105.74
C LYS A 292 47.10 54.87 106.55
N LEU A 293 45.85 54.68 106.11
CA LEU A 293 44.65 55.17 106.79
C LEU A 293 44.45 54.50 108.16
N VAL A 294 44.75 53.20 108.28
CA VAL A 294 44.77 52.48 109.56
C VAL A 294 45.85 53.02 110.51
N ILE A 295 47.06 53.31 110.00
CA ILE A 295 48.13 53.93 110.80
C ILE A 295 47.67 55.31 111.33
N ILE A 296 47.16 56.18 110.45
CA ILE A 296 46.68 57.52 110.81
C ILE A 296 45.49 57.45 111.80
N LYS A 297 44.59 56.47 111.65
CA LYS A 297 43.51 56.23 112.65
C LYS A 297 44.07 55.86 114.02
N ASN A 298 45.10 55.01 114.08
CA ASN A 298 45.74 54.62 115.34
C ASN A 298 46.54 55.79 115.97
N GLU A 299 47.11 56.68 115.16
CA GLU A 299 47.76 57.91 115.63
C GLU A 299 46.73 58.92 116.17
N ASN A 300 45.65 59.17 115.43
CA ASN A 300 44.53 60.00 115.89
C ASN A 300 43.89 59.46 117.17
N HIS A 301 43.76 58.14 117.33
CA HIS A 301 43.23 57.54 118.56
C HIS A 301 44.13 57.87 119.77
N LYS A 302 45.46 57.68 119.65
CA LYS A 302 46.42 58.07 120.70
C LYS A 302 46.34 59.55 121.05
N ILE A 303 46.20 60.42 120.04
CA ILE A 303 46.03 61.87 120.26
C ILE A 303 44.72 62.13 121.01
N MET A 304 43.62 61.49 120.64
CA MET A 304 42.33 61.62 121.31
C MET A 304 42.35 61.11 122.75
N ASP A 305 43.14 60.07 123.04
CA ASP A 305 43.38 59.59 124.40
C ASP A 305 44.15 60.63 125.22
N THR A 306 45.19 61.27 124.66
CA THR A 306 45.91 62.36 125.34
C THR A 306 45.04 63.60 125.59
N ILE A 307 44.17 63.95 124.63
CA ILE A 307 43.16 65.01 124.83
C ILE A 307 42.21 64.63 125.96
N SER A 308 41.79 63.36 126.03
CA SER A 308 40.93 62.86 127.11
C SER A 308 41.59 62.95 128.49
N THR A 309 42.92 62.73 128.58
CA THR A 309 43.67 62.96 129.83
C THR A 309 43.76 64.45 130.19
N TYR A 310 44.04 65.34 129.23
CA TYR A 310 44.07 66.79 129.49
C TYR A 310 42.68 67.34 129.86
N GLU A 311 41.60 66.79 129.28
CA GLU A 311 40.23 67.11 129.71
C GLU A 311 39.97 66.70 131.16
N PHE A 312 40.46 65.54 131.60
CA PHE A 312 40.32 65.09 132.98
C PHE A 312 41.08 65.99 133.96
N GLU A 313 42.31 66.41 133.61
CA GLU A 313 43.08 67.40 134.37
C GLU A 313 42.36 68.75 134.45
N HIS A 314 41.89 69.29 133.32
CA HIS A 314 41.16 70.56 133.27
C HIS A 314 39.83 70.50 134.06
N ARG A 315 39.07 69.40 133.97
CA ARG A 315 37.86 69.17 134.78
C ARG A 315 38.16 69.13 136.28
N THR A 316 39.36 68.69 136.67
CA THR A 316 39.82 68.65 138.06
C THR A 316 40.20 70.06 138.53
N GLN A 317 41.07 70.77 137.80
CA GLN A 317 41.42 72.17 138.08
C GLN A 317 40.19 73.09 138.16
N LYS A 318 39.18 72.87 137.30
CA LYS A 318 37.91 73.61 137.34
C LYS A 318 37.16 73.41 138.66
N LYS A 319 37.14 72.19 139.23
CA LYS A 319 36.51 71.93 140.54
C LYS A 319 37.24 72.69 141.66
N ASP A 320 38.56 72.77 141.60
CA ASP A 320 39.35 73.51 142.59
C ASP A 320 39.10 75.02 142.50
N VAL A 321 38.99 75.57 141.30
CA VAL A 321 38.57 76.97 141.07
C VAL A 321 37.14 77.22 141.57
N GLU A 322 36.19 76.30 141.34
CA GLU A 322 34.84 76.41 141.90
C GLU A 322 34.84 76.37 143.44
N ASN A 323 35.65 75.50 144.06
CA ASN A 323 35.80 75.42 145.51
C ASN A 323 36.39 76.71 146.10
N LEU A 324 37.42 77.29 145.45
CA LEU A 324 37.98 78.59 145.82
C LEU A 324 36.95 79.71 145.66
N ASN A 325 36.16 79.72 144.59
CA ASN A 325 35.12 80.73 144.36
C ASN A 325 34.00 80.66 145.43
N ARG A 326 33.56 79.45 145.82
CA ARG A 326 32.63 79.26 146.96
C ARG A 326 33.18 79.85 148.25
N ARG A 327 34.48 79.65 148.53
CA ARG A 327 35.18 80.21 149.69
C ARG A 327 35.26 81.74 149.66
N ILE A 328 35.49 82.33 148.48
CA ILE A 328 35.44 83.78 148.25
C ILE A 328 34.01 84.33 148.43
N GLN A 329 32.98 83.61 148.00
CA GLN A 329 31.58 84.02 148.19
C GLN A 329 31.17 84.05 149.67
N GLN A 330 31.63 83.08 150.49
CA GLN A 330 31.43 83.12 151.94
C GLN A 330 32.05 84.39 152.56
N ILE A 331 33.32 84.68 152.26
CA ILE A 331 34.01 85.89 152.74
C ILE A 331 33.28 87.17 152.30
N ARG A 332 32.78 87.23 151.06
CA ARG A 332 31.97 88.37 150.58
C ARG A 332 30.63 88.51 151.32
N ALA A 333 30.01 87.40 151.73
CA ALA A 333 28.79 87.42 152.55
C ALA A 333 29.04 87.85 154.00
N ASP A 334 30.21 87.56 154.58
CA ASP A 334 30.63 88.10 155.87
C ASP A 334 30.88 89.61 155.80
N ILE A 335 31.59 90.08 154.76
CA ILE A 335 31.83 91.51 154.52
C ILE A 335 30.50 92.26 154.34
N LYS A 336 29.54 91.70 153.58
CA LYS A 336 28.21 92.32 153.42
C LYS A 336 27.44 92.42 154.74
N ARG A 337 27.51 91.39 155.60
CA ARG A 337 26.92 91.44 156.95
C ARG A 337 27.54 92.56 157.81
N LYS A 338 28.87 92.68 157.81
CA LYS A 338 29.57 93.74 158.56
C LYS A 338 29.30 95.15 158.02
N LYS A 339 29.05 95.32 156.71
CA LYS A 339 28.65 96.61 156.13
C LYS A 339 27.26 97.06 156.64
N ASN A 340 26.28 96.16 156.64
CA ASN A 340 24.92 96.46 157.12
C ASN A 340 24.87 96.89 158.61
N GLU A 341 25.82 96.47 159.45
CA GLU A 341 25.93 96.94 160.85
C GLU A 341 26.42 98.40 160.97
N ILE A 342 27.12 98.92 159.96
CA ILE A 342 27.62 100.30 159.91
C ILE A 342 26.51 101.23 159.41
N ASP A 343 25.84 100.86 158.31
CA ASP A 343 24.75 101.66 157.72
C ASP A 343 23.59 101.87 158.74
N ASN A 344 23.32 100.87 159.59
CA ASN A 344 22.34 100.95 160.68
C ASN A 344 22.72 101.91 161.84
N LYS A 345 23.95 102.44 161.87
CA LYS A 345 24.37 103.48 162.84
C LYS A 345 24.31 104.89 162.25
N THR A 346 24.52 105.05 160.94
CA THR A 346 24.40 106.36 160.26
C THR A 346 22.94 106.80 160.09
N ILE A 347 22.02 105.88 159.78
CA ILE A 347 20.57 106.19 159.65
C ILE A 347 20.04 106.88 160.92
N LYS A 348 20.38 106.34 162.09
CA LYS A 348 19.97 106.87 163.41
C LYS A 348 20.49 108.27 163.75
N MET A 349 21.38 108.84 162.94
CA MET A 349 21.91 110.20 163.10
C MET A 349 21.16 111.24 162.24
N GLU A 350 20.49 110.79 161.18
CA GLU A 350 19.72 111.67 160.28
C GLU A 350 18.23 111.71 160.66
N ASP A 351 17.68 110.61 161.22
CA ASP A 351 16.30 110.52 161.73
C ASP A 351 15.90 111.65 162.70
N TRP A 352 16.85 112.19 163.46
CA TRP A 352 16.61 113.29 164.41
C TRP A 352 16.48 114.66 163.75
N LYS A 353 17.00 114.87 162.53
CA LYS A 353 16.88 116.14 161.81
C LYS A 353 15.57 116.25 161.02
N ASN A 354 15.11 115.14 160.43
CA ASN A 354 13.87 115.13 159.64
C ASN A 354 12.60 115.21 160.50
N ARG A 355 12.73 115.02 161.83
CA ARG A 355 11.62 115.04 162.79
C ARG A 355 10.91 116.39 162.97
N ILE A 356 11.44 117.48 162.39
CA ILE A 356 10.95 118.86 162.57
C ILE A 356 10.25 119.44 161.31
N LYS A 357 10.25 118.74 160.15
CA LYS A 357 9.64 119.27 158.91
C LYS A 357 8.55 118.41 158.27
N ASP A 358 8.70 117.09 158.22
CA ASP A 358 7.91 116.27 157.28
C ASP A 358 6.65 115.62 157.88
N LEU A 359 6.17 116.11 159.03
CA LEU A 359 4.96 115.61 159.70
C LEU A 359 3.64 116.24 159.21
N ILE A 360 3.65 116.99 158.10
CA ILE A 360 2.50 117.80 157.64
C ILE A 360 1.85 117.31 156.33
N ILE A 361 2.54 116.58 155.45
CA ILE A 361 1.97 116.13 154.17
C ILE A 361 1.96 114.60 154.06
N THR A 362 0.95 114.03 154.72
CA THR A 362 0.48 112.65 154.54
C THR A 362 -0.47 112.54 153.34
N LEU A 363 -0.69 111.30 152.87
CA LEU A 363 -1.90 110.82 152.17
C LEU A 363 -2.08 111.24 150.68
N ASN A 364 -1.76 110.32 149.73
CA ASN A 364 -2.76 109.63 148.85
C ASN A 364 -2.17 108.69 147.74
N ASP A 365 -2.72 107.45 147.68
CA ASP A 365 -3.13 106.61 146.50
C ASP A 365 -2.21 105.61 145.69
N ILE A 366 -2.82 104.49 145.19
CA ILE A 366 -2.24 103.13 144.81
C ILE A 366 -3.17 102.26 143.82
N ASP A 367 -2.71 101.16 143.12
CA ASP A 367 -3.37 99.80 142.80
C ASP A 367 -3.32 99.02 141.38
N ASN A 368 -4.05 97.87 141.12
CA ASN A 368 -3.61 96.66 140.28
C ASN A 368 -4.58 95.72 139.40
N GLN A 369 -4.07 95.07 138.30
CA GLN A 369 -4.23 93.62 137.76
C GLN A 369 -5.61 93.02 137.18
N LYS A 370 -5.85 91.86 136.44
CA LYS A 370 -5.16 90.75 135.63
C LYS A 370 -6.09 89.71 134.83
N LEU A 371 -5.56 88.91 133.85
CA LEU A 371 -5.83 87.46 133.40
C LEU A 371 -6.67 86.95 132.14
N ASN A 372 -6.96 85.61 131.97
CA ASN A 372 -7.10 84.76 130.70
C ASN A 372 -8.07 83.48 130.75
N VAL A 373 -8.50 82.80 129.62
CA VAL A 373 -8.92 81.33 129.44
C VAL A 373 -9.55 80.91 128.05
N GLU A 374 -9.58 79.60 127.66
CA GLU A 374 -10.13 79.00 126.38
C GLU A 374 -10.83 77.59 126.55
N ASP A 375 -11.46 77.08 125.47
CA ASP A 375 -11.71 75.67 125.05
C ASP A 375 -12.98 74.90 125.51
N ARG A 376 -13.76 74.35 124.53
CA ARG A 376 -14.71 73.25 124.79
C ARG A 376 -15.34 72.49 123.59
N THR A 377 -16.01 73.17 122.65
CA THR A 377 -17.08 72.52 121.83
C THR A 377 -17.17 72.99 120.37
N LYS A 378 -17.38 72.05 119.43
CA LYS A 378 -17.52 72.33 117.99
C LYS A 378 -18.20 71.20 117.17
N GLN A 379 -19.10 70.43 117.79
CA GLN A 379 -19.42 69.04 117.36
C GLN A 379 -20.91 68.76 117.04
N LEU A 380 -21.74 69.79 116.81
CA LEU A 380 -23.20 69.63 116.63
C LEU A 380 -23.78 70.20 115.32
N GLU A 381 -23.00 70.90 114.49
CA GLU A 381 -23.52 71.60 113.30
C GLU A 381 -23.52 70.72 112.03
N GLU A 382 -22.70 69.68 111.97
CA GLU A 382 -22.35 68.97 110.72
C GLU A 382 -23.43 67.97 110.23
N MET A 383 -24.34 67.51 111.09
CA MET A 383 -25.32 66.45 110.76
C MET A 383 -26.63 66.92 110.10
N ILE A 384 -26.97 68.20 110.18
CA ILE A 384 -28.30 68.70 109.73
C ILE A 384 -28.30 69.06 108.23
N GLU A 385 -27.13 69.34 107.65
CA GLU A 385 -26.99 69.88 106.30
C GLU A 385 -27.23 68.87 105.15
N GLU A 386 -27.32 67.56 105.39
CA GLU A 386 -27.32 66.57 104.29
C GLU A 386 -28.72 66.19 103.74
N GLU A 387 -29.74 66.03 104.57
CA GLU A 387 -30.99 65.37 104.16
C GLU A 387 -31.97 66.27 103.36
N GLU A 388 -32.12 67.54 103.72
CA GLU A 388 -33.04 68.44 103.00
C GLU A 388 -32.64 68.62 101.51
N LYS A 389 -31.35 68.47 101.21
CA LYS A 389 -30.79 68.61 99.86
C LYS A 389 -31.32 67.52 98.91
N ARG A 390 -31.58 66.29 99.37
CA ARG A 390 -31.94 65.15 98.50
C ARG A 390 -33.36 65.23 97.93
N LYS A 391 -34.37 65.65 98.71
CA LYS A 391 -35.78 65.48 98.33
C LYS A 391 -36.32 66.51 97.33
N SER A 392 -35.69 67.68 97.20
CA SER A 392 -36.12 68.73 96.27
C SER A 392 -35.70 68.51 94.81
N ILE A 393 -34.93 67.44 94.54
CA ILE A 393 -34.30 67.15 93.25
C ILE A 393 -35.24 66.33 92.35
N LEU A 394 -35.62 65.13 92.79
CA LEU A 394 -36.24 64.09 91.96
C LEU A 394 -37.56 64.48 91.29
N THR A 395 -38.36 65.35 91.93
CA THR A 395 -39.66 65.80 91.37
C THR A 395 -39.55 66.95 90.37
N LYS A 396 -38.41 67.66 90.32
CA LYS A 396 -38.13 68.64 89.26
C LYS A 396 -37.76 67.92 87.96
N GLU A 397 -37.02 66.81 88.05
CA GLU A 397 -36.45 66.08 86.90
C GLU A 397 -37.51 65.53 85.94
N VAL A 398 -38.61 64.93 86.42
CA VAL A 398 -39.63 64.34 85.52
C VAL A 398 -40.31 65.39 84.63
N LYS A 399 -40.67 66.57 85.17
CA LYS A 399 -41.18 67.68 84.36
C LYS A 399 -40.10 68.30 83.47
N HIS A 400 -38.84 68.22 83.88
CA HIS A 400 -37.70 68.60 83.05
C HIS A 400 -37.60 67.71 81.79
N LEU A 401 -37.72 66.40 81.93
CA LEU A 401 -37.62 65.42 80.84
C LEU A 401 -38.71 65.60 79.76
N GLN A 402 -39.95 65.89 80.14
CA GLN A 402 -41.03 66.05 79.15
C GLN A 402 -40.90 67.37 78.36
N ILE A 403 -40.45 68.45 79.02
CA ILE A 403 -40.04 69.69 78.36
C ILE A 403 -38.80 69.45 77.49
N ALA A 404 -37.86 68.60 77.94
CA ALA A 404 -36.68 68.24 77.18
C ALA A 404 -37.04 67.52 75.87
N ILE A 405 -38.05 66.65 75.82
CA ILE A 405 -38.44 65.95 74.58
C ILE A 405 -39.02 66.90 73.52
N LEU A 406 -39.88 67.84 73.89
CA LEU A 406 -40.36 68.85 72.93
C LEU A 406 -39.24 69.83 72.52
N ARG A 407 -38.33 70.15 73.45
CA ARG A 407 -37.10 70.89 73.12
C ARG A 407 -36.21 70.10 72.17
N THR A 408 -35.97 68.81 72.35
CA THR A 408 -35.11 68.02 71.44
C THR A 408 -35.73 67.85 70.06
N SER A 409 -37.06 67.76 69.93
CA SER A 409 -37.72 67.81 68.61
C SER A 409 -37.48 69.16 67.90
N SER A 410 -37.66 70.28 68.61
CA SER A 410 -37.29 71.61 68.09
C SER A 410 -35.79 71.76 67.83
N GLN A 411 -34.95 71.10 68.63
CA GLN A 411 -33.51 71.09 68.46
C GLN A 411 -33.10 70.26 67.25
N ILE A 412 -33.79 69.16 66.93
CA ILE A 412 -33.53 68.31 65.77
C ILE A 412 -33.84 69.05 64.46
N SER A 413 -34.92 69.84 64.40
CA SER A 413 -35.19 70.65 63.20
C SER A 413 -34.18 71.79 63.02
N LYS A 414 -33.75 72.43 64.12
CA LYS A 414 -32.63 73.40 64.11
C LYS A 414 -31.31 72.74 63.71
N LEU A 415 -30.95 71.60 64.31
CA LEU A 415 -29.77 70.80 63.97
C LEU A 415 -29.82 70.33 62.51
N HIS A 416 -30.99 70.14 61.90
CA HIS A 416 -31.11 69.86 60.47
C HIS A 416 -30.86 71.11 59.60
N SER A 417 -31.35 72.29 59.99
CA SER A 417 -31.02 73.54 59.26
C SER A 417 -29.56 73.93 59.45
N GLU A 418 -29.02 73.79 60.65
CA GLU A 418 -27.60 73.88 60.98
C GLU A 418 -26.79 72.86 60.20
N LYS A 419 -27.22 71.59 60.07
CA LYS A 419 -26.54 70.59 59.22
C LYS A 419 -26.48 71.03 57.76
N LYS A 420 -27.53 71.64 57.20
CA LYS A 420 -27.49 72.19 55.82
C LYS A 420 -26.55 73.39 55.71
N ILE A 421 -26.49 74.25 56.74
CA ILE A 421 -25.52 75.36 56.80
C ILE A 421 -24.10 74.81 56.92
N LEU A 422 -23.88 73.80 57.76
CA LEU A 422 -22.62 73.08 57.94
C LEU A 422 -22.20 72.29 56.69
N GLU A 423 -23.11 71.77 55.87
CA GLU A 423 -22.81 71.14 54.57
C GLU A 423 -22.43 72.16 53.47
N ILE A 424 -22.83 73.42 53.63
CA ILE A 424 -22.42 74.54 52.77
C ILE A 424 -21.10 75.13 53.28
N GLN A 425 -20.95 75.26 54.60
CA GLN A 425 -19.69 75.65 55.24
C GLN A 425 -18.62 74.59 54.97
N ASP A 426 -18.87 73.30 55.15
CA ASP A 426 -17.93 72.21 54.82
C ASP A 426 -17.51 72.25 53.33
N ARG A 427 -18.41 72.56 52.39
CA ARG A 427 -18.01 72.80 50.98
C ARG A 427 -17.13 74.04 50.81
N ASN A 428 -17.38 75.11 51.56
CA ASN A 428 -16.58 76.33 51.49
C ASN A 428 -15.24 76.20 52.23
N GLU A 429 -15.20 75.53 53.38
CA GLU A 429 -13.99 75.17 54.10
C GLU A 429 -13.18 74.12 53.34
N ARG A 430 -13.78 73.20 52.58
CA ARG A 430 -13.05 72.34 51.62
C ARG A 430 -12.41 73.15 50.50
N LYS A 431 -13.09 74.16 49.94
CA LYS A 431 -12.49 75.06 48.94
C LYS A 431 -11.39 75.95 49.55
N LYS A 432 -11.57 76.42 50.78
CA LYS A 432 -10.50 77.08 51.53
C LYS A 432 -9.36 76.14 51.86
N LEU A 433 -9.63 74.86 52.14
CA LEU A 433 -8.62 73.82 52.37
C LEU A 433 -7.87 73.51 51.07
N GLU A 434 -8.54 73.48 49.93
CA GLU A 434 -7.94 73.30 48.60
C GLU A 434 -7.07 74.52 48.21
N LEU A 435 -7.51 75.74 48.54
CA LEU A 435 -6.68 76.94 48.47
C LEU A 435 -5.53 76.91 49.48
N LEU A 436 -5.77 76.42 50.70
CA LEU A 436 -4.77 76.33 51.77
C LEU A 436 -3.72 75.26 51.46
N ILE A 437 -4.11 74.15 50.83
CA ILE A 437 -3.23 73.12 50.27
C ILE A 437 -2.42 73.74 49.13
N THR A 438 -3.05 74.38 48.15
CA THR A 438 -2.28 75.02 47.05
C THR A 438 -1.50 76.28 47.47
N THR A 439 -1.63 76.76 48.72
CA THR A 439 -0.64 77.66 49.36
C THR A 439 0.36 76.90 50.22
N TYR A 440 -0.02 75.83 50.90
CA TYR A 440 0.86 74.94 51.64
C TYR A 440 1.89 74.32 50.69
N ASP A 441 1.50 73.81 49.53
CA ASP A 441 2.39 73.31 48.46
C ASP A 441 3.38 74.38 47.95
N LYS A 442 3.09 75.67 48.16
CA LYS A 442 3.98 76.80 47.81
C LYS A 442 4.88 77.15 48.99
N GLU A 443 4.33 77.26 50.20
CA GLU A 443 5.09 77.46 51.43
C GLU A 443 5.99 76.26 51.75
N GLU A 444 5.63 75.04 51.34
CA GLU A 444 6.41 73.81 51.46
C GLU A 444 7.54 73.79 50.42
N LYS A 445 7.30 74.27 49.19
CA LYS A 445 8.39 74.51 48.21
C LYS A 445 9.34 75.61 48.66
N ILE A 446 8.80 76.73 49.15
CA ILE A 446 9.61 77.80 49.74
C ILE A 446 10.35 77.27 50.96
N LEU A 447 9.73 76.43 51.80
CA LEU A 447 10.37 75.78 52.93
C LEU A 447 11.44 74.79 52.49
N GLU A 448 11.28 74.08 51.37
CA GLU A 448 12.33 73.22 50.81
C GLU A 448 13.48 74.04 50.23
N GLU A 449 13.21 75.11 49.47
CA GLU A 449 14.23 76.09 49.05
C GLU A 449 14.94 76.74 50.27
N LYS A 450 14.20 76.98 51.37
CA LYS A 450 14.78 77.47 52.64
C LYS A 450 15.51 76.38 53.40
N LYS A 451 15.12 75.10 53.35
CA LYS A 451 15.88 73.97 53.89
C LYS A 451 17.15 73.75 53.10
N GLU A 452 17.12 73.80 51.76
CA GLU A 452 18.33 73.74 50.92
C GLU A 452 19.26 74.92 51.22
N SER A 453 18.70 76.14 51.35
CA SER A 453 19.45 77.31 51.80
C SER A 453 20.00 77.15 53.21
N LEU A 454 19.22 76.59 54.14
CA LEU A 454 19.61 76.33 55.53
C LEU A 454 20.70 75.26 55.57
N TYR A 455 20.55 74.12 54.91
CA TYR A 455 21.58 73.09 54.77
C TYR A 455 22.85 73.63 54.12
N HIS A 456 22.77 74.58 53.18
CA HIS A 456 23.95 75.26 52.65
C HIS A 456 24.63 76.17 53.69
N VAL A 457 23.84 76.92 54.47
CA VAL A 457 24.34 77.75 55.59
C VAL A 457 24.87 76.89 56.73
N GLU A 458 24.22 75.79 57.08
CA GLU A 458 24.64 74.81 58.09
C GLU A 458 25.87 74.03 57.62
N PHE A 459 25.96 73.65 56.35
CA PHE A 459 27.18 73.04 55.80
C PHE A 459 28.36 74.00 55.83
N THR A 460 28.15 75.29 55.51
CA THR A 460 29.21 76.30 55.63
C THR A 460 29.53 76.67 57.08
N LEU A 461 28.53 76.71 57.98
CA LEU A 461 28.69 76.86 59.43
C LEU A 461 29.48 75.69 60.01
N HIS A 462 29.10 74.45 59.70
CA HIS A 462 29.75 73.23 60.16
C HIS A 462 31.16 73.09 59.57
N LYS A 463 31.38 73.50 58.31
CA LYS A 463 32.72 73.64 57.72
C LYS A 463 33.56 74.72 58.39
N CYS A 464 32.93 75.74 58.99
CA CYS A 464 33.61 76.74 59.82
C CYS A 464 33.83 76.26 61.26
N GLN A 465 32.91 75.49 61.85
CA GLN A 465 33.08 74.84 63.15
C GLN A 465 34.19 73.78 63.08
N MET A 466 34.19 72.89 62.08
CA MET A 466 35.29 71.96 61.82
C MET A 466 36.65 72.66 61.63
N LYS A 467 36.69 73.89 61.10
CA LYS A 467 37.92 74.72 61.11
C LYS A 467 38.23 75.27 62.50
N LEU A 468 37.24 75.79 63.20
CA LEU A 468 37.36 76.35 64.55
C LEU A 468 37.81 75.31 65.57
N ASP A 469 37.30 74.09 65.48
CA ASP A 469 37.55 73.00 66.42
C ASP A 469 38.90 72.32 66.13
N ARG A 470 39.32 72.24 64.86
CA ARG A 470 40.74 72.00 64.49
C ARG A 470 41.67 73.07 65.05
N ILE A 471 41.29 74.35 65.03
CA ILE A 471 42.07 75.45 65.64
C ILE A 471 42.09 75.38 67.17
N LYS A 472 41.05 74.80 67.81
CA LYS A 472 40.99 74.53 69.26
C LYS A 472 41.69 73.23 69.68
N GLY A 473 42.16 72.40 68.75
CA GLY A 473 42.78 71.10 69.06
C GLY A 473 41.80 69.98 69.43
N LEU A 474 40.52 70.09 69.07
CA LEU A 474 39.54 69.01 69.17
C LEU A 474 39.38 68.36 67.79
N GLU A 475 40.14 67.29 67.54
CA GLU A 475 39.95 66.46 66.35
C GLU A 475 38.66 65.64 66.48
N HIS A 476 37.78 65.77 65.50
CA HIS A 476 36.60 64.93 65.35
C HIS A 476 37.03 63.55 64.82
N ASP A 477 36.44 62.47 65.34
CA ASP A 477 36.86 61.09 65.07
C ASP A 477 36.96 60.79 63.56
N GLN A 478 38.18 60.79 63.03
CA GLN A 478 38.47 60.45 61.64
C GLN A 478 37.99 59.02 61.32
N THR A 479 37.89 58.16 62.33
CA THR A 479 37.36 56.79 62.23
C THR A 479 35.85 56.74 61.98
N GLU A 480 35.05 57.65 62.56
CA GLU A 480 33.61 57.80 62.33
C GLU A 480 33.32 58.29 60.90
N TYR A 481 34.07 59.30 60.46
CA TYR A 481 33.97 59.82 59.09
C TYR A 481 34.30 58.74 58.05
N ASN A 482 35.42 58.02 58.23
CA ASN A 482 35.82 56.95 57.32
C ASN A 482 34.81 55.78 57.29
N LYS A 483 34.15 55.45 58.40
CA LYS A 483 33.06 54.43 58.43
C LYS A 483 31.85 54.88 57.62
N LYS A 484 31.40 56.13 57.81
CA LYS A 484 30.25 56.70 57.08
C LYS A 484 30.55 56.84 55.58
N GLN A 485 31.76 57.21 55.23
CA GLN A 485 32.23 57.28 53.84
C GLN A 485 32.21 55.90 53.16
N LYS A 486 32.73 54.85 53.81
CA LYS A 486 32.64 53.47 53.29
C LYS A 486 31.19 53.02 53.07
N ILE A 487 30.28 53.30 54.01
CA ILE A 487 28.86 52.95 53.85
C ILE A 487 28.22 53.66 52.64
N ILE A 488 28.64 54.89 52.32
CA ILE A 488 28.19 55.58 51.11
C ILE A 488 28.74 54.88 49.87
N GLU A 489 30.01 54.52 49.85
CA GLU A 489 30.66 53.80 48.73
C GLU A 489 30.05 52.39 48.51
N ASP A 490 29.70 51.67 49.58
CA ASP A 490 28.99 50.38 49.54
C ASP A 490 27.57 50.53 48.97
N LEU A 491 26.88 51.64 49.29
CA LEU A 491 25.53 51.93 48.77
C LEU A 491 25.56 52.43 47.32
N GLU A 492 26.55 53.24 46.93
CA GLU A 492 26.75 53.71 45.56
C GLU A 492 27.15 52.56 44.63
N THR A 493 28.04 51.66 45.07
CA THR A 493 28.42 50.48 44.29
C THR A 493 27.22 49.56 44.08
N ALA A 494 26.47 49.24 45.15
CA ALA A 494 25.24 48.45 45.07
C ALA A 494 24.16 49.10 44.18
N LEU A 495 23.96 50.41 44.27
CA LEU A 495 23.04 51.16 43.42
C LEU A 495 23.49 51.09 41.94
N SER A 496 24.79 51.20 41.67
CA SER A 496 25.35 51.04 40.31
C SER A 496 25.02 49.65 39.73
N GLU A 497 25.04 48.61 40.56
CA GLU A 497 24.73 47.24 40.15
C GLU A 497 23.25 47.05 39.88
N LYS A 498 22.37 47.53 40.76
CA LYS A 498 20.92 47.50 40.49
C LYS A 498 20.57 48.33 39.23
N MET A 499 21.27 49.43 38.96
CA MET A 499 21.13 50.18 37.70
C MET A 499 21.63 49.42 36.47
N LYS A 500 22.73 48.65 36.57
CA LYS A 500 23.21 47.77 35.49
C LYS A 500 22.19 46.66 35.19
N ILE A 501 21.67 46.00 36.22
CA ILE A 501 20.63 44.96 36.12
C ILE A 501 19.34 45.53 35.52
N ALA A 502 18.87 46.69 35.99
CA ALA A 502 17.68 47.35 35.44
C ALA A 502 17.83 47.75 33.97
N LYS A 503 19.03 48.19 33.55
CA LYS A 503 19.35 48.45 32.12
C LYS A 503 19.32 47.15 31.30
N LEU A 504 19.92 46.07 31.80
CA LEU A 504 19.91 44.76 31.14
C LEU A 504 18.48 44.23 30.96
N LEU A 505 17.68 44.21 32.03
CA LEU A 505 16.27 43.81 31.98
C LEU A 505 15.47 44.69 31.00
N LYS A 506 15.70 46.00 30.97
CA LYS A 506 15.06 46.90 29.99
C LYS A 506 15.44 46.54 28.55
N THR A 507 16.71 46.22 28.27
CA THR A 507 17.11 45.77 26.92
C THR A 507 16.49 44.42 26.54
N GLN A 508 16.41 43.47 27.49
CA GLN A 508 15.77 42.17 27.28
C GLN A 508 14.27 42.29 27.00
N ILE A 509 13.57 43.18 27.74
CA ILE A 509 12.16 43.51 27.48
C ILE A 509 12.00 44.10 26.07
N SER A 510 12.83 45.06 25.68
CA SER A 510 12.76 45.64 24.33
C SER A 510 13.06 44.64 23.20
N SER A 511 13.97 43.67 23.40
CA SER A 511 14.16 42.58 22.42
C SER A 511 12.95 41.64 22.38
N LEU A 512 12.38 41.27 23.53
CA LEU A 512 11.17 40.42 23.57
C LEU A 512 9.95 41.13 22.96
N GLU A 513 9.83 42.45 23.10
CA GLU A 513 8.78 43.23 22.43
C GLU A 513 8.97 43.29 20.91
N TYR A 514 10.22 43.38 20.44
CA TYR A 514 10.55 43.30 19.01
C TYR A 514 10.25 41.91 18.44
N ASP A 515 10.72 40.85 19.10
CA ASP A 515 10.47 39.47 18.68
C ASP A 515 8.98 39.11 18.72
N ARG A 516 8.23 39.59 19.74
CA ARG A 516 6.76 39.48 19.76
C ARG A 516 6.12 40.14 18.54
N LYS A 517 6.49 41.40 18.22
CA LYS A 517 5.97 42.11 17.03
C LYS A 517 6.31 41.38 15.73
N LYS A 518 7.54 40.85 15.63
CA LYS A 518 8.00 40.05 14.48
C LYS A 518 7.20 38.76 14.32
N ILE A 519 6.96 38.03 15.42
CA ILE A 519 6.12 36.82 15.41
C ILE A 519 4.67 37.16 15.05
N THR A 520 4.10 38.24 15.58
CA THR A 520 2.74 38.70 15.21
C THR A 520 2.65 39.06 13.72
N ASN A 521 3.65 39.73 13.16
CA ASN A 521 3.68 40.05 11.72
C ASN A 521 3.84 38.79 10.86
N ASN A 522 4.67 37.83 11.27
CA ASN A 522 4.77 36.54 10.58
C ASN A 522 3.42 35.81 10.59
N ILE A 523 2.77 35.66 11.76
CA ILE A 523 1.44 35.04 11.86
C ILE A 523 0.41 35.74 10.98
N ALA A 524 0.46 37.07 10.87
CA ALA A 524 -0.41 37.83 9.97
C ALA A 524 -0.14 37.49 8.49
N ASN A 525 1.13 37.44 8.06
CA ASN A 525 1.53 37.04 6.71
C ASN A 525 1.11 35.59 6.41
N ASP A 526 1.45 34.65 7.29
CA ASP A 526 1.11 33.23 7.20
C ASP A 526 -0.41 33.04 7.08
N SER A 527 -1.21 33.81 7.82
CA SER A 527 -2.68 33.79 7.73
C SER A 527 -3.19 34.33 6.38
N GLY A 528 -2.53 35.33 5.80
CA GLY A 528 -2.84 35.85 4.46
C GLY A 528 -2.49 34.87 3.35
N GLU A 529 -1.32 34.21 3.43
CA GLU A 529 -0.94 33.15 2.50
C GLU A 529 -1.90 31.95 2.60
N LEU A 530 -2.28 31.54 3.82
CA LEU A 530 -3.24 30.48 4.06
C LEU A 530 -4.63 30.80 3.47
N GLU A 531 -5.09 32.05 3.52
CA GLU A 531 -6.34 32.46 2.87
C GLU A 531 -6.21 32.47 1.33
N GLN A 532 -5.09 32.93 0.77
CA GLN A 532 -4.81 32.83 -0.66
C GLN A 532 -4.77 31.36 -1.14
N LEU A 533 -4.20 30.45 -0.33
CA LEU A 533 -4.16 29.02 -0.64
C LEU A 533 -5.54 28.36 -0.53
N LYS A 534 -6.39 28.75 0.43
CA LYS A 534 -7.81 28.33 0.47
C LYS A 534 -8.55 28.76 -0.80
N ASN A 535 -8.36 30.00 -1.25
CA ASN A 535 -9.01 30.53 -2.44
C ASN A 535 -8.54 29.78 -3.70
N LYS A 536 -7.22 29.65 -3.93
CA LYS A 536 -6.67 28.82 -5.02
C LYS A 536 -7.18 27.38 -5.00
N ARG A 537 -7.28 26.76 -3.82
CA ARG A 537 -7.87 25.41 -3.66
C ARG A 537 -9.35 25.37 -4.04
N GLN A 538 -10.11 26.42 -3.73
CA GLN A 538 -11.51 26.54 -4.14
C GLN A 538 -11.65 26.74 -5.65
N ASP A 539 -10.77 27.54 -6.27
CA ASP A 539 -10.73 27.74 -7.72
C ASP A 539 -10.39 26.43 -8.45
N PHE A 540 -9.39 25.69 -7.97
CA PHE A 540 -9.07 24.36 -8.51
C PHE A 540 -10.20 23.34 -8.30
N LEU A 541 -10.92 23.39 -7.18
CA LEU A 541 -12.09 22.54 -6.95
C LEU A 541 -13.23 22.88 -7.92
N LEU A 542 -13.49 24.16 -8.18
CA LEU A 542 -14.47 24.62 -9.17
C LEU A 542 -14.08 24.21 -10.60
N LEU A 543 -12.81 24.36 -10.97
CA LEU A 543 -12.27 23.91 -12.26
C LEU A 543 -12.38 22.39 -12.42
N THR A 544 -12.05 21.62 -11.38
CA THR A 544 -12.16 20.15 -11.38
C THR A 544 -13.62 19.73 -11.56
N ASN A 545 -14.54 20.27 -10.76
CA ASN A 545 -15.98 20.00 -10.86
C ASN A 545 -16.57 20.44 -12.22
N GLY A 546 -16.02 21.49 -12.84
CA GLY A 546 -16.36 21.90 -14.21
C GLY A 546 -15.90 20.86 -15.24
N SER A 547 -14.64 20.44 -15.15
CA SER A 547 -14.07 19.42 -16.05
C SER A 547 -14.73 18.05 -15.93
N GLU A 548 -15.15 17.66 -14.71
CA GLU A 548 -15.88 16.40 -14.49
C GLU A 548 -17.27 16.43 -15.14
N LYS A 549 -17.95 17.59 -15.11
CA LYS A 549 -19.24 17.77 -15.80
C LYS A 549 -19.10 17.72 -17.32
N THR A 550 -18.07 18.36 -17.89
CA THR A 550 -17.83 18.29 -19.34
C THR A 550 -17.38 16.89 -19.77
N LEU A 551 -16.61 16.18 -18.95
CA LEU A 551 -16.23 14.79 -19.18
C LEU A 551 -17.46 13.87 -19.18
N LYS A 552 -18.36 14.00 -18.20
CA LYS A 552 -19.61 13.22 -18.15
C LYS A 552 -20.53 13.49 -19.35
N ALA A 553 -20.65 14.75 -19.77
CA ALA A 553 -21.39 15.10 -20.99
C ALA A 553 -20.76 14.47 -22.25
N ALA A 554 -19.42 14.47 -22.36
CA ALA A 554 -18.71 13.82 -23.47
C ALA A 554 -18.82 12.28 -23.43
N GLN A 555 -18.86 11.68 -22.24
CA GLN A 555 -19.09 10.24 -22.05
C GLN A 555 -20.48 9.84 -22.55
N SER A 556 -21.55 10.51 -22.08
CA SER A 556 -22.90 10.24 -22.54
C SER A 556 -23.09 10.50 -24.05
N HIS A 557 -22.44 11.53 -24.61
CA HIS A 557 -22.48 11.72 -26.07
C HIS A 557 -21.73 10.63 -26.85
N ASN A 558 -20.63 10.10 -26.31
CA ASN A 558 -19.97 8.93 -26.89
C ASN A 558 -20.84 7.66 -26.77
N GLU A 559 -21.55 7.47 -25.67
CA GLU A 559 -22.52 6.38 -25.49
C GLU A 559 -23.67 6.48 -26.52
N GLU A 560 -24.23 7.69 -26.73
CA GLU A 560 -25.18 7.97 -27.82
C GLU A 560 -24.61 7.57 -29.19
N LYS A 561 -23.36 7.96 -29.50
CA LYS A 561 -22.72 7.61 -30.78
C LYS A 561 -22.41 6.12 -30.94
N GLN A 562 -22.10 5.41 -29.87
CA GLN A 562 -21.97 3.95 -29.90
C GLN A 562 -23.33 3.27 -30.14
N VAL A 563 -24.43 3.82 -29.62
CA VAL A 563 -25.80 3.34 -29.94
C VAL A 563 -26.16 3.64 -31.40
N GLU A 564 -25.88 4.85 -31.91
CA GLU A 564 -26.05 5.17 -33.33
C GLU A 564 -25.26 4.22 -34.25
N GLU A 565 -23.99 3.97 -33.93
CA GLU A 565 -23.14 3.05 -34.71
C GLU A 565 -23.68 1.61 -34.69
N ASN A 566 -24.12 1.11 -33.54
CA ASN A 566 -24.72 -0.23 -33.45
C ASN A 566 -26.04 -0.34 -34.23
N ILE A 567 -26.86 0.72 -34.26
CA ILE A 567 -28.06 0.79 -35.11
C ILE A 567 -27.69 0.80 -36.59
N LEU A 568 -26.61 1.48 -36.98
CA LEU A 568 -26.10 1.46 -38.37
C LEU A 568 -25.54 0.09 -38.75
N ARG A 569 -24.74 -0.55 -37.89
CA ARG A 569 -24.24 -1.93 -38.08
C ARG A 569 -25.39 -2.93 -38.26
N LEU A 570 -26.45 -2.83 -37.46
CA LEU A 570 -27.65 -3.66 -37.61
C LEU A 570 -28.34 -3.44 -38.96
N LYS A 571 -28.47 -2.19 -39.42
CA LYS A 571 -29.04 -1.88 -40.74
C LYS A 571 -28.17 -2.41 -41.88
N VAL A 572 -26.85 -2.32 -41.78
CA VAL A 572 -25.91 -2.89 -42.75
C VAL A 572 -26.08 -4.41 -42.81
N SER A 573 -26.08 -5.10 -41.66
CA SER A 573 -26.28 -6.56 -41.61
C SER A 573 -27.62 -7.02 -42.18
N GLN A 574 -28.71 -6.25 -41.96
CA GLN A 574 -30.00 -6.50 -42.60
C GLN A 574 -29.96 -6.34 -44.13
N ILE A 575 -29.24 -5.35 -44.64
CA ILE A 575 -29.04 -5.14 -46.09
C ILE A 575 -28.16 -6.24 -46.68
N GLU A 576 -27.09 -6.65 -46.00
CA GLU A 576 -26.22 -7.77 -46.38
C GLU A 576 -27.00 -9.08 -46.45
N GLN A 577 -27.85 -9.38 -45.46
CA GLN A 577 -28.72 -10.56 -45.46
C GLN A 577 -29.73 -10.52 -46.62
N MET A 578 -30.34 -9.35 -46.89
CA MET A 578 -31.20 -9.18 -48.07
C MET A 578 -30.43 -9.40 -49.38
N MET A 579 -29.23 -8.83 -49.51
CA MET A 579 -28.36 -8.99 -50.68
C MET A 579 -27.94 -10.44 -50.89
N SER A 580 -27.57 -11.18 -49.82
CA SER A 580 -27.32 -12.63 -49.90
C SER A 580 -28.56 -13.35 -50.43
N SER A 581 -29.74 -13.09 -49.84
CA SER A 581 -30.99 -13.74 -50.28
C SER A 581 -31.40 -13.40 -51.72
N VAL A 582 -30.87 -12.33 -52.31
CA VAL A 582 -31.04 -11.98 -53.73
C VAL A 582 -29.96 -12.67 -54.58
N GLY A 583 -28.72 -12.73 -54.09
CA GLY A 583 -27.63 -13.52 -54.68
C GLY A 583 -28.02 -15.00 -54.81
N ASP A 584 -28.57 -15.59 -53.76
CA ASP A 584 -29.05 -16.98 -53.75
C ASP A 584 -30.16 -17.21 -54.78
N LYS A 585 -31.10 -16.26 -54.94
CA LYS A 585 -32.16 -16.34 -55.96
C LYS A 585 -31.58 -16.23 -57.37
N VAL A 586 -30.64 -15.31 -57.61
CA VAL A 586 -29.96 -15.15 -58.89
C VAL A 586 -29.10 -16.37 -59.22
N TYR A 587 -28.38 -16.94 -58.25
CA TYR A 587 -27.60 -18.16 -58.40
C TYR A 587 -28.49 -19.36 -58.75
N ASN A 588 -29.61 -19.53 -58.05
CA ASN A 588 -30.57 -20.59 -58.36
C ASN A 588 -31.18 -20.42 -59.76
N LEU A 589 -31.58 -19.21 -60.16
CA LEU A 589 -32.06 -18.93 -61.53
C LEU A 589 -30.99 -19.22 -62.59
N GLN A 590 -29.73 -18.84 -62.33
CA GLN A 590 -28.59 -19.11 -63.20
C GLN A 590 -28.29 -20.63 -63.30
N LYS A 591 -28.41 -21.37 -62.19
CA LYS A 591 -28.31 -22.83 -62.13
C LYS A 591 -29.44 -23.49 -62.95
N TYR A 592 -30.69 -23.07 -62.76
CA TYR A 592 -31.82 -23.56 -63.54
C TYR A 592 -31.64 -23.30 -65.04
N ARG A 593 -31.19 -22.10 -65.44
CA ARG A 593 -30.91 -21.81 -66.84
C ARG A 593 -29.84 -22.74 -67.40
N LEU A 594 -28.72 -22.91 -66.72
CA LEU A 594 -27.65 -23.81 -67.17
C LEU A 594 -28.09 -25.28 -67.25
N THR A 595 -28.95 -25.76 -66.35
CA THR A 595 -29.51 -27.12 -66.46
C THR A 595 -30.47 -27.28 -67.63
N LEU A 596 -31.23 -26.23 -67.98
CA LEU A 596 -32.09 -26.23 -69.18
C LEU A 596 -31.25 -26.12 -70.46
N ASP A 597 -30.26 -25.22 -70.50
CA ASP A 597 -29.32 -25.06 -71.60
C ASP A 597 -28.56 -26.37 -71.90
N ALA A 598 -28.22 -27.15 -70.86
CA ALA A 598 -27.60 -28.47 -71.00
C ALA A 598 -28.57 -29.54 -71.51
N ALA A 599 -29.77 -29.66 -70.92
CA ALA A 599 -30.77 -30.64 -71.34
C ALA A 599 -31.28 -30.39 -72.77
N LEU A 600 -31.34 -29.12 -73.21
CA LEU A 600 -31.66 -28.77 -74.60
C LEU A 600 -30.58 -29.26 -75.56
N LYS A 601 -29.29 -29.06 -75.25
CA LYS A 601 -28.17 -29.56 -76.06
C LYS A 601 -28.11 -31.09 -76.13
N GLU A 602 -28.39 -31.76 -75.02
CA GLU A 602 -28.50 -33.23 -74.98
C GLU A 602 -29.61 -33.73 -75.94
N ARG A 603 -30.78 -33.05 -75.95
CA ARG A 603 -31.85 -33.34 -76.91
C ARG A 603 -31.51 -32.98 -78.36
N GLU A 604 -30.77 -31.89 -78.60
CA GLU A 604 -30.30 -31.54 -79.94
C GLU A 604 -29.36 -32.62 -80.50
N GLU A 605 -28.44 -33.14 -79.68
CA GLU A 605 -27.51 -34.20 -80.06
C GLU A 605 -28.20 -35.57 -80.21
N GLU A 606 -29.14 -35.94 -79.32
CA GLU A 606 -30.00 -37.12 -79.52
C GLU A 606 -30.72 -37.09 -80.88
N ILE A 607 -31.29 -35.93 -81.25
CA ILE A 607 -31.99 -35.73 -82.51
C ILE A 607 -31.01 -35.78 -83.69
N ALA A 608 -29.79 -35.26 -83.53
CA ALA A 608 -28.73 -35.35 -84.53
C ALA A 608 -28.31 -36.82 -84.79
N VAL A 609 -28.08 -37.60 -83.74
CA VAL A 609 -27.73 -39.03 -83.82
C VAL A 609 -28.88 -39.85 -84.44
N GLN A 610 -30.14 -39.60 -84.04
CA GLN A 610 -31.31 -40.26 -84.65
C GLN A 610 -31.43 -39.91 -86.15
N LYS A 611 -31.18 -38.66 -86.52
CA LYS A 611 -31.19 -38.19 -87.91
C LYS A 611 -30.06 -38.82 -88.74
N GLU A 612 -28.86 -38.98 -88.18
CA GLU A 612 -27.77 -39.70 -88.85
C GLU A 612 -28.11 -41.19 -89.01
N ALA A 613 -28.64 -41.85 -87.97
CA ALA A 613 -29.06 -43.24 -88.04
C ALA A 613 -30.10 -43.48 -89.16
N LEU A 614 -31.07 -42.58 -89.33
CA LEU A 614 -32.02 -42.61 -90.45
C LEU A 614 -31.36 -42.39 -91.82
N VAL A 615 -30.34 -41.53 -91.91
CA VAL A 615 -29.54 -41.34 -93.14
C VAL A 615 -28.72 -42.60 -93.46
N VAL A 616 -28.17 -43.28 -92.45
CA VAL A 616 -27.47 -44.56 -92.61
C VAL A 616 -28.44 -45.66 -93.05
N GLN A 617 -29.61 -45.80 -92.42
CA GLN A 617 -30.65 -46.75 -92.86
C GLN A 617 -31.07 -46.51 -94.31
N LYS A 618 -31.31 -45.25 -94.70
CA LYS A 618 -31.61 -44.87 -96.09
C LYS A 618 -30.48 -45.28 -97.05
N ARG A 619 -29.21 -45.12 -96.64
CA ARG A 619 -28.03 -45.53 -97.42
C ARG A 619 -27.98 -47.05 -97.58
N VAL A 620 -28.18 -47.81 -96.50
CA VAL A 620 -28.21 -49.29 -96.51
C VAL A 620 -29.32 -49.79 -97.44
N ALA A 621 -30.55 -49.32 -97.27
CA ALA A 621 -31.68 -49.69 -98.14
C ALA A 621 -31.44 -49.34 -99.63
N SER A 622 -30.76 -48.22 -99.93
CA SER A 622 -30.38 -47.89 -101.31
C SER A 622 -29.30 -48.84 -101.87
N GLY A 623 -28.41 -49.32 -101.00
CA GLY A 623 -27.43 -50.37 -101.31
C GLY A 623 -28.09 -51.72 -101.57
N GLU A 624 -29.04 -52.13 -100.73
CA GLU A 624 -29.82 -53.36 -100.88
C GLU A 624 -30.65 -53.35 -102.18
N CYS A 625 -31.34 -52.25 -102.48
CA CYS A 625 -32.02 -52.06 -103.77
C CYS A 625 -31.07 -52.20 -104.97
N SER A 626 -29.84 -51.69 -104.85
CA SER A 626 -28.81 -51.80 -105.88
C SER A 626 -28.28 -53.24 -106.02
N GLN A 627 -28.06 -53.93 -104.89
CA GLN A 627 -27.68 -55.36 -104.87
C GLN A 627 -28.78 -56.24 -105.48
N LEU A 628 -30.05 -55.99 -105.16
CA LEU A 628 -31.19 -56.69 -105.76
C LEU A 628 -31.29 -56.40 -107.27
N HIS A 629 -31.03 -55.18 -107.72
CA HIS A 629 -30.99 -54.85 -109.14
C HIS A 629 -29.86 -55.60 -109.89
N ASN A 630 -28.69 -55.71 -109.26
CA ASN A 630 -27.57 -56.48 -109.78
C ASN A 630 -27.91 -57.98 -109.81
N ALA A 631 -28.45 -58.54 -108.72
CA ALA A 631 -28.87 -59.94 -108.65
C ALA A 631 -29.98 -60.27 -109.66
N ILE A 632 -30.92 -59.36 -109.93
CA ILE A 632 -31.92 -59.50 -111.01
C ILE A 632 -31.25 -59.51 -112.38
N SER A 633 -30.22 -58.69 -112.59
CA SER A 633 -29.46 -58.62 -113.84
C SER A 633 -28.60 -59.87 -114.06
N GLU A 634 -27.96 -60.38 -113.01
CA GLU A 634 -27.29 -61.68 -112.99
C GLU A 634 -28.26 -62.83 -113.24
N ARG A 635 -29.43 -62.84 -112.61
CA ARG A 635 -30.50 -63.84 -112.86
C ARG A 635 -30.96 -63.79 -114.31
N LYS A 636 -31.16 -62.60 -114.91
CA LYS A 636 -31.47 -62.43 -116.34
C LYS A 636 -30.35 -62.96 -117.23
N ASN A 637 -29.09 -62.67 -116.92
CA ASN A 637 -27.94 -63.19 -117.66
C ASN A 637 -27.79 -64.71 -117.48
N ARG A 638 -28.12 -65.26 -116.30
CA ARG A 638 -28.14 -66.70 -116.04
C ARG A 638 -29.29 -67.40 -116.76
N ILE A 639 -30.45 -66.76 -116.92
CA ILE A 639 -31.53 -67.25 -117.77
C ILE A 639 -31.08 -67.29 -119.23
N LYS A 640 -30.44 -66.24 -119.75
CA LYS A 640 -29.83 -66.28 -121.10
C LYS A 640 -28.79 -67.41 -121.25
N GLN A 641 -27.92 -67.61 -120.26
CA GLN A 641 -26.98 -68.74 -120.24
C GLN A 641 -27.67 -70.11 -120.16
N LEU A 642 -28.82 -70.21 -119.48
CA LEU A 642 -29.57 -71.46 -119.33
C LEU A 642 -30.45 -71.76 -120.54
N GLN A 643 -30.96 -70.74 -121.25
CA GLN A 643 -31.47 -70.91 -122.61
C GLN A 643 -30.35 -71.41 -123.52
N ALA A 644 -29.21 -70.69 -123.60
CA ALA A 644 -28.08 -71.14 -124.41
C ALA A 644 -27.56 -72.54 -124.02
N ARG A 645 -27.62 -72.95 -122.75
CA ARG A 645 -27.30 -74.33 -122.31
C ARG A 645 -28.42 -75.34 -122.52
N TYR A 646 -29.68 -74.93 -122.64
CA TYR A 646 -30.79 -75.78 -123.06
C TYR A 646 -30.70 -76.01 -124.57
N ASP A 647 -30.53 -74.95 -125.36
CA ASP A 647 -30.32 -74.98 -126.80
C ASP A 647 -29.10 -75.84 -127.16
N ASN A 648 -27.95 -75.63 -126.49
CA ASN A 648 -26.78 -76.49 -126.65
C ASN A 648 -26.95 -77.88 -126.00
N GLY A 649 -27.74 -78.03 -124.94
CA GLY A 649 -27.96 -79.32 -124.26
C GLY A 649 -28.80 -80.26 -125.11
N VAL A 650 -29.86 -79.74 -125.73
CA VAL A 650 -30.68 -80.42 -126.74
C VAL A 650 -29.85 -80.72 -128.01
N ALA A 651 -28.84 -79.92 -128.33
CA ALA A 651 -27.90 -80.18 -129.41
C ALA A 651 -26.73 -81.14 -129.05
N VAL A 652 -26.47 -81.42 -127.76
CA VAL A 652 -25.33 -82.25 -127.29
C VAL A 652 -25.77 -83.61 -126.73
N PHE A 653 -26.98 -83.73 -126.18
CA PHE A 653 -27.61 -85.04 -125.94
C PHE A 653 -28.18 -85.61 -127.27
N GLY A 654 -27.29 -85.76 -128.25
CA GLY A 654 -27.58 -86.46 -129.49
C GLY A 654 -27.99 -87.92 -129.23
N SER A 655 -28.81 -88.47 -130.13
CA SER A 655 -29.41 -89.79 -129.93
C SER A 655 -28.38 -90.92 -129.91
N SER A 656 -28.66 -91.93 -129.08
CA SER A 656 -28.00 -93.23 -129.04
C SER A 656 -29.05 -94.29 -128.65
N THR A 657 -28.89 -95.51 -129.15
CA THR A 657 -29.95 -96.14 -129.96
C THR A 657 -31.28 -96.52 -129.28
N ASP A 658 -31.38 -96.51 -127.95
CA ASP A 658 -32.64 -96.77 -127.21
C ASP A 658 -32.92 -95.80 -126.03
N GLY A 659 -32.05 -94.81 -125.78
CA GLY A 659 -32.36 -93.59 -125.01
C GLY A 659 -32.87 -93.67 -123.55
N THR A 660 -32.05 -94.05 -122.55
CA THR A 660 -32.10 -93.52 -121.15
C THR A 660 -30.86 -93.92 -120.29
N PRO A 661 -30.45 -93.17 -119.22
CA PRO A 661 -29.22 -93.45 -118.41
C PRO A 661 -29.43 -93.81 -116.90
N ILE A 662 -28.38 -94.31 -116.20
CA ILE A 662 -28.43 -95.06 -114.90
C ILE A 662 -27.31 -94.66 -113.87
N THR A 663 -27.44 -95.02 -112.57
CA THR A 663 -26.69 -94.43 -111.40
C THR A 663 -26.27 -95.42 -110.26
N THR A 664 -25.19 -95.05 -109.52
CA THR A 664 -24.63 -95.46 -108.19
C THR A 664 -25.15 -96.66 -107.37
N THR A 665 -24.26 -97.62 -107.04
CA THR A 665 -24.48 -98.65 -105.97
C THR A 665 -23.23 -99.03 -105.12
N TYR A 666 -22.04 -98.56 -105.47
CA TYR A 666 -20.73 -99.16 -105.10
C TYR A 666 -20.26 -99.04 -103.61
N LEU A 667 -20.85 -98.17 -102.79
CA LEU A 667 -20.15 -97.54 -101.64
C LEU A 667 -20.38 -98.11 -100.22
N LYS A 668 -20.99 -99.29 -100.03
CA LYS A 668 -21.57 -99.67 -98.70
C LYS A 668 -20.89 -100.78 -97.87
N ILE A 669 -19.81 -101.43 -98.33
CA ILE A 669 -19.38 -102.73 -97.76
C ILE A 669 -18.29 -102.67 -96.65
N GLN A 670 -17.49 -101.61 -96.59
CA GLN A 670 -16.17 -101.65 -95.91
C GLN A 670 -16.16 -101.68 -94.36
N ASN A 671 -17.26 -101.33 -93.68
CA ASN A 671 -17.19 -100.70 -92.35
C ASN A 671 -17.40 -101.64 -91.12
N ALA A 672 -16.97 -102.91 -91.18
CA ALA A 672 -17.51 -103.96 -90.30
C ALA A 672 -16.53 -104.76 -89.40
N GLN A 673 -15.20 -104.60 -89.51
CA GLN A 673 -14.26 -105.64 -89.03
C GLN A 673 -13.47 -105.36 -87.73
N GLU A 674 -13.34 -104.12 -87.24
CA GLU A 674 -12.29 -103.77 -86.25
C GLU A 674 -12.52 -104.22 -84.78
N ARG A 675 -13.70 -104.77 -84.45
CA ARG A 675 -14.23 -104.72 -83.07
C ARG A 675 -13.76 -105.81 -82.08
N TYR A 676 -12.81 -106.69 -82.45
CA TYR A 676 -12.53 -107.95 -81.72
C TYR A 676 -11.29 -107.93 -80.79
N LEU A 677 -10.32 -107.02 -80.99
CA LEU A 677 -8.94 -107.19 -80.51
C LEU A 677 -8.62 -106.76 -79.05
N LEU A 678 -9.60 -106.35 -78.24
CA LEU A 678 -9.33 -105.56 -77.01
C LEU A 678 -9.33 -106.32 -75.67
N GLN A 679 -9.57 -107.63 -75.63
CA GLN A 679 -9.87 -108.34 -74.37
C GLN A 679 -8.68 -109.07 -73.70
N GLU A 680 -7.50 -109.15 -74.35
CA GLU A 680 -6.39 -110.04 -73.94
C GLU A 680 -5.40 -109.42 -72.91
N GLN A 681 -5.63 -108.20 -72.42
CA GLN A 681 -4.62 -107.44 -71.67
C GLN A 681 -4.70 -107.52 -70.13
N GLY A 682 -5.70 -108.21 -69.56
CA GLY A 682 -5.98 -108.18 -68.11
C GLY A 682 -4.98 -108.91 -67.23
N ASP A 683 -4.63 -110.15 -67.57
CA ASP A 683 -4.13 -111.17 -66.61
C ASP A 683 -2.67 -111.00 -66.14
N LYS A 684 -2.01 -109.85 -66.42
CA LYS A 684 -0.55 -109.67 -66.24
C LYS A 684 -0.13 -108.86 -65.01
N LEU A 685 -1.06 -108.36 -64.20
CA LEU A 685 -0.72 -107.43 -63.10
C LEU A 685 -0.43 -108.11 -61.75
N ASP A 686 -1.13 -109.20 -61.41
CA ASP A 686 -1.10 -109.80 -60.06
C ASP A 686 0.26 -110.38 -59.65
N GLU A 687 1.11 -110.76 -60.61
CA GLU A 687 2.44 -111.36 -60.33
C GLU A 687 3.44 -110.36 -59.71
N THR A 688 3.15 -109.06 -59.77
CA THR A 688 4.08 -108.01 -59.33
C THR A 688 4.18 -107.84 -57.80
N ILE A 689 3.10 -108.12 -57.07
CA ILE A 689 2.94 -107.75 -55.65
C ILE A 689 3.90 -108.52 -54.73
N ARG A 690 4.28 -109.75 -55.10
CA ARG A 690 5.05 -110.67 -54.25
C ARG A 690 6.54 -110.34 -54.06
N LYS A 691 7.05 -109.27 -54.65
CA LYS A 691 8.50 -108.93 -54.65
C LYS A 691 8.89 -107.91 -53.58
N THR A 692 7.99 -107.02 -53.17
CA THR A 692 8.31 -105.89 -52.28
C THR A 692 8.48 -106.29 -50.81
N GLU A 693 7.93 -107.44 -50.40
CA GLU A 693 8.00 -107.92 -49.01
C GLU A 693 9.45 -108.28 -48.57
N TYR A 694 10.31 -108.70 -49.51
CA TYR A 694 11.71 -109.08 -49.22
C TYR A 694 12.66 -107.89 -49.03
N GLU A 695 12.33 -106.70 -49.54
CA GLU A 695 13.23 -105.54 -49.49
C GLU A 695 13.29 -104.89 -48.09
N ILE A 696 12.23 -105.07 -47.30
CA ILE A 696 12.05 -104.45 -45.98
C ILE A 696 13.04 -105.01 -44.95
N GLU A 697 13.27 -106.33 -44.93
CA GLU A 697 14.19 -106.98 -43.97
C GLU A 697 15.65 -106.52 -44.15
N SER A 698 16.05 -106.17 -45.39
CA SER A 698 17.39 -105.65 -45.67
C SER A 698 17.62 -104.23 -45.12
N MET A 699 16.58 -103.42 -44.92
CA MET A 699 16.72 -102.05 -44.42
C MET A 699 16.99 -101.99 -42.91
N GLU A 700 16.46 -102.95 -42.14
CA GLU A 700 16.51 -102.91 -40.68
C GLU A 700 17.92 -103.12 -40.10
N ASN A 701 18.75 -103.97 -40.75
CA ASN A 701 20.13 -104.20 -40.33
C ASN A 701 21.03 -102.96 -40.50
N THR A 702 20.87 -102.22 -41.60
CA THR A 702 21.65 -101.00 -41.90
C THR A 702 21.42 -99.93 -40.83
N LEU A 703 20.19 -99.80 -40.34
CA LEU A 703 19.76 -98.81 -39.36
C LEU A 703 20.45 -99.01 -37.98
N ARG A 704 20.75 -100.25 -37.59
CA ARG A 704 21.47 -100.56 -36.34
C ARG A 704 22.90 -100.05 -36.32
N ILE A 705 23.61 -100.11 -37.44
CA ILE A 705 25.01 -99.65 -37.54
C ILE A 705 25.08 -98.12 -37.46
N VAL A 706 24.15 -97.42 -38.12
CA VAL A 706 24.05 -95.95 -38.08
C VAL A 706 23.83 -95.46 -36.65
N ASN A 707 22.90 -96.09 -35.90
CA ASN A 707 22.62 -95.69 -34.52
C ASN A 707 23.84 -95.84 -33.59
N ALA A 708 24.60 -96.94 -33.69
CA ALA A 708 25.78 -97.16 -32.86
C ALA A 708 26.88 -96.08 -33.05
N CYS A 709 27.11 -95.64 -34.29
CA CYS A 709 28.03 -94.52 -34.56
C CYS A 709 27.48 -93.18 -34.04
N ASN A 710 26.16 -92.97 -34.16
CA ASN A 710 25.51 -91.74 -33.73
C ASN A 710 25.55 -91.57 -32.19
N ASP A 711 25.45 -92.66 -31.43
CA ASP A 711 25.55 -92.62 -29.97
C ASP A 711 26.98 -92.36 -29.47
N LYS A 712 28.03 -92.86 -30.14
CA LYS A 712 29.42 -92.41 -29.88
C LYS A 712 29.66 -90.95 -30.24
N PHE A 713 29.00 -90.45 -31.29
CA PHE A 713 29.11 -89.03 -31.64
C PHE A 713 28.43 -88.14 -30.58
N LYS A 714 27.32 -88.59 -29.98
CA LYS A 714 26.71 -87.93 -28.81
C LYS A 714 27.62 -87.94 -27.58
N SER A 715 28.35 -89.03 -27.29
CA SER A 715 29.29 -89.02 -26.14
C SER A 715 30.44 -88.04 -26.34
N ASN A 716 30.96 -87.88 -27.56
CA ASN A 716 32.03 -86.93 -27.85
C ASN A 716 31.55 -85.46 -27.92
N LEU A 717 30.24 -85.24 -28.19
CA LEU A 717 29.59 -83.92 -28.06
C LEU A 717 29.13 -83.60 -26.62
N SER A 718 28.89 -84.61 -25.78
CA SER A 718 28.44 -84.48 -24.38
C SER A 718 29.61 -84.25 -23.43
N ILE A 719 30.29 -83.11 -23.57
CA ILE A 719 31.36 -82.68 -22.66
C ILE A 719 30.84 -82.65 -21.22
N VAL A 720 31.33 -83.58 -20.39
CA VAL A 720 31.30 -83.46 -18.92
C VAL A 720 32.70 -83.76 -18.38
N ASN A 721 33.52 -82.72 -18.37
CA ASN A 721 34.30 -82.43 -17.18
C ASN A 721 34.05 -80.96 -16.83
N GLU A 722 33.45 -80.76 -15.66
CA GLU A 722 33.05 -79.46 -15.17
C GLU A 722 34.29 -78.74 -14.62
N THR A 723 34.87 -77.83 -15.40
CA THR A 723 35.73 -76.79 -14.81
C THR A 723 34.86 -75.97 -13.88
N GLU A 724 35.15 -76.00 -12.58
CA GLU A 724 34.31 -75.35 -11.54
C GLU A 724 34.13 -73.85 -11.78
N LEU A 725 35.10 -73.20 -12.46
CA LEU A 725 34.99 -71.83 -12.94
C LEU A 725 33.96 -71.67 -14.07
N ASP A 726 33.93 -72.55 -15.08
CA ASP A 726 32.94 -72.47 -16.16
C ASP A 726 31.52 -72.79 -15.67
N GLN A 727 31.36 -73.66 -14.67
CA GLN A 727 30.08 -73.83 -13.99
C GLN A 727 29.69 -72.57 -13.20
N GLU A 728 30.62 -71.87 -12.55
CA GLU A 728 30.31 -70.64 -11.83
C GLU A 728 30.07 -69.45 -12.78
N GLU A 729 30.80 -69.36 -13.91
CA GLU A 729 30.58 -68.38 -14.96
C GLU A 729 29.30 -68.68 -15.75
N GLN A 730 28.97 -69.94 -16.04
CA GLN A 730 27.70 -70.29 -16.68
C GLN A 730 26.53 -70.16 -15.70
N LYS A 731 26.73 -70.32 -14.38
CA LYS A 731 25.73 -69.92 -13.36
C LYS A 731 25.62 -68.40 -13.24
N LYS A 732 26.71 -67.64 -13.26
CA LYS A 732 26.68 -66.15 -13.26
C LYS A 732 26.10 -65.58 -14.55
N LEU A 733 26.39 -66.18 -15.70
CA LEU A 733 25.90 -65.79 -17.01
C LEU A 733 24.46 -66.25 -17.21
N ASN A 734 24.06 -67.44 -16.76
CA ASN A 734 22.64 -67.79 -16.69
C ASN A 734 21.91 -66.93 -15.65
N GLU A 735 22.51 -66.58 -14.51
CA GLU A 735 21.91 -65.59 -13.59
C GLU A 735 21.80 -64.21 -14.24
N GLN A 736 22.77 -63.77 -15.04
CA GLN A 736 22.68 -62.51 -15.79
C GLN A 736 21.66 -62.60 -16.91
N LEU A 737 21.56 -63.72 -17.63
CA LEU A 737 20.57 -63.94 -18.68
C LEU A 737 19.18 -64.10 -18.07
N TYR A 738 19.03 -64.74 -16.91
CA TYR A 738 17.80 -64.76 -16.14
C TYR A 738 17.48 -63.37 -15.58
N LYS A 739 18.42 -62.64 -14.97
CA LYS A 739 18.21 -61.26 -14.48
C LYS A 739 17.87 -60.30 -15.60
N GLU A 740 18.53 -60.37 -16.75
CA GLU A 740 18.21 -59.56 -17.93
C GLU A 740 16.94 -60.02 -18.63
N ARG A 741 16.59 -61.31 -18.61
CA ARG A 741 15.28 -61.80 -19.06
C ARG A 741 14.17 -61.45 -18.07
N ASP A 742 14.48 -61.28 -16.79
CA ASP A 742 13.57 -60.79 -15.75
C ASP A 742 13.48 -59.26 -15.77
N ASN A 743 14.53 -58.53 -16.16
CA ASN A 743 14.52 -57.09 -16.41
C ASN A 743 13.81 -56.79 -17.73
N LEU A 744 13.97 -57.64 -18.76
CA LEU A 744 13.19 -57.62 -19.99
C LEU A 744 11.73 -57.97 -19.71
N LYS A 745 11.42 -58.97 -18.88
CA LYS A 745 10.05 -59.26 -18.43
C LYS A 745 9.48 -58.12 -17.59
N LYS A 746 10.20 -57.58 -16.61
CA LYS A 746 9.74 -56.42 -15.80
C LYS A 746 9.61 -55.17 -16.65
N GLY A 747 10.43 -55.03 -17.70
CA GLY A 747 10.35 -54.01 -18.73
C GLY A 747 9.14 -54.21 -19.63
N GLN A 748 8.87 -55.43 -20.10
CA GLN A 748 7.69 -55.80 -20.89
C GLN A 748 6.41 -55.66 -20.06
N MET A 749 6.38 -56.10 -18.80
CA MET A 749 5.28 -55.89 -17.86
C MET A 749 5.11 -54.41 -17.52
N ARG A 750 6.19 -53.61 -17.41
CA ARG A 750 6.08 -52.14 -17.28
C ARG A 750 5.56 -51.49 -18.55
N VAL A 751 5.99 -51.92 -19.74
CA VAL A 751 5.50 -51.42 -21.01
C VAL A 751 4.03 -51.81 -21.18
N GLN A 752 3.65 -53.05 -20.87
CA GLN A 752 2.27 -53.53 -20.86
C GLN A 752 1.42 -52.74 -19.86
N HIS A 753 1.85 -52.60 -18.60
CA HIS A 753 1.15 -51.78 -17.60
C HIS A 753 1.05 -50.31 -18.02
N LEU A 754 2.09 -49.73 -18.66
CA LEU A 754 2.05 -48.37 -19.19
C LEU A 754 1.19 -48.23 -20.45
N THR A 755 1.09 -49.25 -21.31
CA THR A 755 0.16 -49.25 -22.44
C THR A 755 -1.27 -49.54 -22.00
N GLU A 756 -1.47 -50.35 -20.97
CA GLU A 756 -2.77 -50.55 -20.34
C GLU A 756 -3.22 -49.29 -19.60
N ASP A 757 -2.32 -48.59 -18.90
CA ASP A 757 -2.64 -47.33 -18.24
C ASP A 757 -2.84 -46.21 -19.26
N PHE A 758 -2.06 -46.19 -20.34
CA PHE A 758 -2.30 -45.29 -21.48
C PHE A 758 -3.65 -45.60 -22.13
N GLN A 759 -4.00 -46.87 -22.33
CA GLN A 759 -5.29 -47.28 -22.87
C GLN A 759 -6.42 -46.91 -21.90
N LYS A 760 -6.33 -47.24 -20.60
CA LYS A 760 -7.29 -46.81 -19.57
C LYS A 760 -7.44 -45.29 -19.54
N MET A 761 -6.34 -44.53 -19.70
CA MET A 761 -6.39 -43.06 -19.76
C MET A 761 -6.96 -42.54 -21.08
N GLN A 762 -6.79 -43.24 -22.19
CA GLN A 762 -7.41 -42.95 -23.49
C GLN A 762 -8.91 -43.27 -23.47
N ASP A 763 -9.30 -44.40 -22.89
CA ASP A 763 -10.68 -44.85 -22.69
C ASP A 763 -11.41 -43.90 -21.73
N ASN A 764 -10.78 -43.53 -20.60
CA ASN A 764 -11.27 -42.49 -19.69
C ASN A 764 -11.36 -41.12 -20.38
N TYR A 765 -10.47 -40.80 -21.32
CA TYR A 765 -10.53 -39.56 -22.08
C TYR A 765 -11.68 -39.57 -23.11
N THR A 766 -11.95 -40.70 -23.77
CA THR A 766 -13.15 -40.85 -24.61
C THR A 766 -14.43 -40.82 -23.78
N LEU A 767 -14.48 -41.51 -22.63
CA LEU A 767 -15.62 -41.42 -21.70
C LEU A 767 -15.85 -40.00 -21.21
N LEU A 768 -14.78 -39.24 -20.92
CA LEU A 768 -14.88 -37.83 -20.53
C LEU A 768 -15.35 -36.94 -21.70
N LEU A 769 -14.98 -37.24 -22.94
CA LEU A 769 -15.50 -36.55 -24.13
C LEU A 769 -17.00 -36.85 -24.33
N ASP A 770 -17.42 -38.10 -24.13
CA ASP A 770 -18.82 -38.53 -24.20
C ASP A 770 -19.64 -37.95 -23.04
N ASP A 771 -19.06 -37.81 -21.84
CA ASP A 771 -19.67 -37.09 -20.70
C ASP A 771 -19.83 -35.61 -21.01
N ILE A 772 -18.81 -34.96 -21.59
CA ILE A 772 -18.89 -33.56 -22.04
C ILE A 772 -19.94 -33.41 -23.15
N GLN A 773 -20.08 -34.38 -24.04
CA GLN A 773 -21.07 -34.34 -25.11
C GLN A 773 -22.49 -34.54 -24.57
N ARG A 774 -22.71 -35.54 -23.70
CA ARG A 774 -23.98 -35.75 -23.00
C ARG A 774 -24.37 -34.56 -22.13
N ALA A 775 -23.41 -33.91 -21.46
CA ALA A 775 -23.66 -32.72 -20.66
C ALA A 775 -24.03 -31.48 -21.52
N LYS A 776 -23.48 -31.34 -22.73
CA LYS A 776 -23.97 -30.34 -23.70
C LYS A 776 -25.38 -30.66 -24.16
N GLU A 777 -25.64 -31.90 -24.56
CA GLU A 777 -26.97 -32.31 -25.01
C GLU A 777 -28.02 -32.11 -23.89
N GLU A 778 -27.69 -32.45 -22.65
CA GLU A 778 -28.57 -32.20 -21.50
C GLU A 778 -28.76 -30.68 -21.23
N LYS A 779 -27.69 -29.87 -21.36
CA LYS A 779 -27.78 -28.40 -21.27
C LYS A 779 -28.67 -27.83 -22.38
N ASP A 780 -28.47 -28.22 -23.62
CA ASP A 780 -29.17 -27.66 -24.78
C ASP A 780 -30.65 -28.08 -24.77
N ASN A 781 -30.95 -29.31 -24.32
CA ASN A 781 -32.32 -29.74 -23.99
C ASN A 781 -32.94 -28.90 -22.86
N LYS A 782 -32.19 -28.58 -21.79
CA LYS A 782 -32.66 -27.70 -20.70
C LYS A 782 -32.86 -26.26 -21.17
N GLU A 783 -32.02 -25.73 -22.04
CA GLU A 783 -32.18 -24.39 -22.64
C GLU A 783 -33.38 -24.34 -23.60
N GLN A 784 -33.63 -25.41 -24.38
CA GLN A 784 -34.85 -25.54 -25.17
C GLN A 784 -36.11 -25.63 -24.29
N HIS A 785 -36.04 -26.37 -23.17
CA HIS A 785 -37.13 -26.47 -22.21
C HIS A 785 -37.40 -25.12 -21.53
N LEU A 786 -36.35 -24.38 -21.11
CA LEU A 786 -36.47 -23.01 -20.59
C LEU A 786 -37.01 -22.03 -21.64
N SER A 787 -36.60 -22.15 -22.91
CA SER A 787 -37.17 -21.34 -24.00
C SER A 787 -38.67 -21.59 -24.17
N ASN A 788 -39.11 -22.85 -24.07
CA ASN A 788 -40.51 -23.21 -24.15
C ASN A 788 -41.29 -22.79 -22.90
N LEU A 789 -40.72 -22.91 -21.70
CA LEU A 789 -41.33 -22.45 -20.45
C LEU A 789 -41.47 -20.93 -20.44
N ASN A 790 -40.46 -20.17 -20.90
CA ASN A 790 -40.54 -18.72 -21.02
C ASN A 790 -41.59 -18.26 -22.03
N LYS A 791 -41.79 -19.00 -23.14
CA LYS A 791 -42.92 -18.76 -24.06
C LYS A 791 -44.26 -19.02 -23.38
N GLN A 792 -44.38 -20.13 -22.64
CA GLN A 792 -45.60 -20.44 -21.88
C GLN A 792 -45.90 -19.38 -20.82
N ILE A 793 -44.89 -18.89 -20.09
CA ILE A 793 -45.03 -17.78 -19.13
C ILE A 793 -45.51 -16.53 -19.86
N ALA A 794 -44.86 -16.11 -20.94
CA ALA A 794 -45.29 -14.94 -21.71
C ALA A 794 -46.72 -15.07 -22.28
N GLU A 795 -47.13 -16.27 -22.71
CA GLU A 795 -48.51 -16.55 -23.09
C GLU A 795 -49.49 -16.46 -21.91
N GLN A 796 -49.11 -16.92 -20.72
CA GLN A 796 -49.95 -16.80 -19.52
C GLN A 796 -50.02 -15.35 -19.04
N ASP A 797 -48.92 -14.60 -19.04
CA ASP A 797 -48.90 -13.17 -18.74
C ASP A 797 -49.79 -12.38 -19.71
N GLU A 798 -49.84 -12.76 -21.00
CA GLU A 798 -50.75 -12.15 -21.95
C GLU A 798 -52.21 -12.59 -21.71
N LYS A 799 -52.47 -13.86 -21.37
CA LYS A 799 -53.82 -14.35 -20.99
C LYS A 799 -54.33 -13.65 -19.73
N ILE A 800 -53.49 -13.48 -18.71
CA ILE A 800 -53.75 -12.71 -17.49
C ILE A 800 -53.99 -11.24 -17.85
N SER A 801 -53.11 -10.61 -18.65
CA SER A 801 -53.28 -9.23 -19.10
C SER A 801 -54.61 -9.00 -19.86
N ARG A 802 -55.05 -9.97 -20.68
CA ARG A 802 -56.37 -9.96 -21.34
C ARG A 802 -57.49 -10.14 -20.32
N ALA A 803 -57.36 -11.10 -19.40
CA ALA A 803 -58.33 -11.37 -18.35
C ALA A 803 -58.52 -10.15 -17.42
N GLU A 804 -57.46 -9.55 -16.91
CA GLU A 804 -57.51 -8.32 -16.11
C GLU A 804 -58.11 -7.13 -16.89
N LYS A 805 -57.82 -7.00 -18.20
CA LYS A 805 -58.44 -5.95 -19.04
C LYS A 805 -59.96 -6.17 -19.17
N ASN A 806 -60.41 -7.41 -19.27
CA ASN A 806 -61.82 -7.78 -19.27
C ASN A 806 -62.44 -7.59 -17.88
N LEU A 807 -61.78 -8.00 -16.80
CA LEU A 807 -62.26 -7.86 -15.42
C LEU A 807 -62.36 -6.38 -15.04
N ARG A 808 -61.32 -5.57 -15.32
CA ARG A 808 -61.36 -4.10 -15.20
C ARG A 808 -62.36 -3.43 -16.15
N LYS A 809 -62.87 -4.11 -17.18
CA LYS A 809 -64.01 -3.62 -17.98
C LYS A 809 -65.33 -3.96 -17.29
N VAL A 810 -65.57 -5.24 -16.97
CA VAL A 810 -66.77 -5.72 -16.29
C VAL A 810 -66.98 -5.00 -14.95
N HIS A 811 -65.94 -4.79 -14.15
CA HIS A 811 -66.03 -4.06 -12.88
C HIS A 811 -66.44 -2.59 -13.10
N ARG A 812 -65.94 -1.91 -14.15
CA ARG A 812 -66.44 -0.58 -14.54
C ARG A 812 -67.87 -0.63 -15.07
N ASP A 813 -68.23 -1.64 -15.86
CA ASP A 813 -69.59 -1.82 -16.39
C ASP A 813 -70.61 -2.15 -15.27
N ILE A 814 -70.18 -2.76 -14.16
CA ILE A 814 -70.96 -2.95 -12.92
C ILE A 814 -71.03 -1.63 -12.15
N GLN A 815 -69.88 -1.00 -11.85
CA GLN A 815 -69.82 0.25 -11.08
C GLN A 815 -70.62 1.37 -11.73
N ASN A 816 -70.56 1.51 -13.07
CA ASN A 816 -71.38 2.44 -13.85
C ASN A 816 -72.89 2.15 -13.70
N LYS A 817 -73.30 0.88 -13.62
CA LYS A 817 -74.71 0.51 -13.37
C LYS A 817 -75.13 0.86 -11.94
N CYS A 818 -74.31 0.54 -10.94
CA CYS A 818 -74.56 0.91 -9.54
C CYS A 818 -74.71 2.43 -9.37
N THR A 819 -74.00 3.25 -10.14
CA THR A 819 -74.15 4.72 -10.13
C THR A 819 -75.35 5.27 -10.91
N CYS A 820 -76.05 4.45 -11.72
CA CYS A 820 -77.12 4.92 -12.62
C CYS A 820 -78.53 4.41 -12.27
N THR A 821 -78.69 3.60 -11.23
CA THR A 821 -80.00 3.07 -10.78
C THR A 821 -80.09 3.05 -9.26
N GLU A 822 -81.10 3.70 -8.68
CA GLU A 822 -81.39 3.69 -7.22
C GLU A 822 -81.99 2.37 -6.72
N ASP A 823 -81.76 1.25 -7.43
CA ASP A 823 -82.22 -0.07 -7.05
C ASP A 823 -81.40 -0.63 -5.88
N SER A 824 -81.98 -0.56 -4.68
CA SER A 824 -81.42 -1.13 -3.44
C SER A 824 -80.98 -2.60 -3.58
N LEU A 825 -81.61 -3.37 -4.48
CA LEU A 825 -81.23 -4.74 -4.82
C LEU A 825 -79.82 -4.85 -5.43
N ILE A 826 -79.43 -3.90 -6.29
CA ILE A 826 -78.13 -3.89 -6.96
C ILE A 826 -77.02 -3.53 -5.97
N LEU A 827 -77.25 -2.54 -5.09
CA LEU A 827 -76.33 -2.20 -4.01
C LEU A 827 -76.17 -3.35 -2.99
N LEU A 828 -77.22 -4.14 -2.75
CA LEU A 828 -77.15 -5.35 -1.93
C LEU A 828 -76.34 -6.46 -2.64
N GLN A 829 -76.51 -6.63 -3.94
CA GLN A 829 -75.71 -7.58 -4.74
C GLN A 829 -74.23 -7.19 -4.80
N GLU A 830 -73.90 -5.90 -4.92
CA GLU A 830 -72.52 -5.42 -4.84
C GLU A 830 -71.90 -5.73 -3.47
N LYS A 831 -72.64 -5.51 -2.37
CA LYS A 831 -72.18 -5.86 -1.03
C LYS A 831 -72.06 -7.36 -0.78
N ASP A 832 -72.92 -8.18 -1.38
CA ASP A 832 -72.86 -9.64 -1.32
C ASP A 832 -71.69 -10.21 -2.15
N VAL A 833 -71.40 -9.63 -3.32
CA VAL A 833 -70.20 -9.94 -4.11
C VAL A 833 -68.95 -9.55 -3.34
N ASN A 834 -68.87 -8.35 -2.77
CA ASN A 834 -67.72 -7.92 -1.96
C ASN A 834 -67.55 -8.77 -0.69
N LEU A 835 -68.66 -9.23 -0.07
CA LEU A 835 -68.61 -10.17 1.06
C LEU A 835 -68.09 -11.55 0.63
N ARG A 836 -68.51 -12.06 -0.52
CA ARG A 836 -68.01 -13.33 -1.07
C ARG A 836 -66.55 -13.23 -1.49
N GLU A 837 -66.13 -12.12 -2.10
CA GLU A 837 -64.71 -11.86 -2.42
C GLU A 837 -63.86 -11.81 -1.14
N ILE A 838 -64.32 -11.15 -0.07
CA ILE A 838 -63.63 -11.15 1.23
C ILE A 838 -63.62 -12.56 1.86
N GLN A 839 -64.70 -13.34 1.73
CA GLN A 839 -64.72 -14.74 2.21
C GLN A 839 -63.75 -15.63 1.42
N GLU A 840 -63.66 -15.46 0.10
CA GLU A 840 -62.79 -16.21 -0.79
C GLU A 840 -61.31 -15.82 -0.60
N GLN A 841 -61.00 -14.53 -0.42
CA GLN A 841 -59.67 -14.06 -0.01
C GLN A 841 -59.25 -14.61 1.36
N ASN A 842 -60.17 -14.69 2.34
CA ASN A 842 -59.88 -15.32 3.63
C ASN A 842 -59.71 -16.84 3.51
N ALA A 843 -60.47 -17.51 2.64
CA ALA A 843 -60.34 -18.94 2.39
C ALA A 843 -58.98 -19.26 1.74
N LEU A 844 -58.58 -18.51 0.70
CA LEU A 844 -57.27 -18.62 0.06
C LEU A 844 -56.13 -18.34 1.05
N ALA A 845 -56.23 -17.31 1.89
CA ALA A 845 -55.22 -17.05 2.92
C ALA A 845 -55.12 -18.19 3.95
N LEU A 846 -56.22 -18.87 4.28
CA LEU A 846 -56.21 -20.04 5.15
C LEU A 846 -55.67 -21.29 4.44
N GLU A 847 -55.87 -21.42 3.13
CA GLU A 847 -55.31 -22.48 2.29
C GLU A 847 -53.79 -22.30 2.11
N ASP A 848 -53.31 -21.08 1.85
CA ASP A 848 -51.89 -20.70 1.84
C ASP A 848 -51.22 -21.02 3.19
N ILE A 849 -51.86 -20.68 4.32
CA ILE A 849 -51.35 -21.02 5.66
C ILE A 849 -51.33 -22.54 5.88
N ALA A 850 -52.34 -23.27 5.39
CA ALA A 850 -52.36 -24.72 5.44
C ALA A 850 -51.27 -25.36 4.56
N GLU A 851 -51.01 -24.84 3.35
CA GLU A 851 -49.93 -25.34 2.49
C GLU A 851 -48.55 -24.99 3.06
N PHE A 852 -48.36 -23.78 3.59
CA PHE A 852 -47.16 -23.39 4.33
C PHE A 852 -46.91 -24.31 5.53
N THR A 853 -47.98 -24.69 6.24
CA THR A 853 -47.94 -25.66 7.35
C THR A 853 -47.50 -27.05 6.88
N ILE A 854 -47.99 -27.52 5.72
CA ILE A 854 -47.58 -28.79 5.11
C ILE A 854 -46.12 -28.75 4.63
N ARG A 855 -45.65 -27.62 4.11
CA ARG A 855 -44.26 -27.40 3.67
C ARG A 855 -43.27 -27.23 4.83
N HIS A 856 -43.72 -26.74 5.99
CA HIS A 856 -42.89 -26.43 7.16
C HIS A 856 -43.47 -27.04 8.46
N VAL A 857 -43.43 -28.36 8.55
CA VAL A 857 -43.98 -29.18 9.67
C VAL A 857 -43.50 -28.73 11.06
N GLU A 858 -42.28 -28.19 11.18
CA GLU A 858 -41.76 -27.65 12.47
C GLU A 858 -42.58 -26.46 13.01
N VAL A 859 -43.26 -25.72 12.12
CA VAL A 859 -44.03 -24.51 12.43
C VAL A 859 -45.51 -24.83 12.68
N GLU A 860 -45.99 -26.00 12.25
CA GLU A 860 -47.35 -26.51 12.44
C GLU A 860 -47.90 -26.36 13.87
N PRO A 861 -47.24 -26.86 14.93
CA PRO A 861 -47.78 -26.75 16.30
C PRO A 861 -47.85 -25.30 16.81
N TYR A 862 -47.05 -24.39 16.25
CA TYR A 862 -47.08 -22.98 16.61
C TYR A 862 -48.23 -22.25 15.90
N VAL A 863 -48.40 -22.47 14.59
CA VAL A 863 -49.51 -21.91 13.79
C VAL A 863 -50.86 -22.42 14.29
N LYS A 864 -51.01 -23.73 14.50
CA LYS A 864 -52.25 -24.32 15.05
C LYS A 864 -52.58 -23.77 16.44
N LYS A 865 -51.57 -23.50 17.29
CA LYS A 865 -51.77 -22.86 18.61
C LYS A 865 -52.24 -21.41 18.50
N LEU A 866 -51.70 -20.63 17.55
CA LEU A 866 -52.11 -19.23 17.33
C LEU A 866 -53.54 -19.12 16.75
N LEU A 867 -53.91 -20.01 15.83
CA LEU A 867 -55.24 -20.03 15.23
C LEU A 867 -56.31 -20.58 16.19
N ALA A 868 -55.99 -21.61 16.98
CA ALA A 868 -56.85 -22.09 18.07
C ALA A 868 -57.11 -21.00 19.12
N ALA A 869 -56.11 -20.15 19.43
CA ALA A 869 -56.29 -18.99 20.31
C ALA A 869 -57.18 -17.87 19.74
N LYS A 870 -57.70 -18.04 18.51
CA LYS A 870 -58.68 -17.17 17.84
C LYS A 870 -59.95 -17.89 17.38
N ASN A 871 -60.12 -19.17 17.72
CA ASN A 871 -61.21 -20.03 17.24
C ASN A 871 -61.31 -20.10 15.70
N ILE A 872 -60.16 -20.13 15.02
CA ILE A 872 -60.07 -20.32 13.56
C ILE A 872 -59.50 -21.71 13.29
N GLU A 873 -60.23 -22.53 12.54
CA GLU A 873 -59.76 -23.84 12.08
C GLU A 873 -59.12 -23.74 10.70
N LEU A 874 -58.08 -24.54 10.44
CA LEU A 874 -57.45 -24.61 9.12
C LEU A 874 -58.25 -25.52 8.18
N PRO A 875 -58.43 -25.14 6.90
CA PRO A 875 -58.96 -26.04 5.87
C PRO A 875 -58.20 -27.36 5.84
N CYS A 876 -58.94 -28.47 5.90
CA CYS A 876 -58.34 -29.80 5.88
C CYS A 876 -58.03 -30.18 4.43
N ILE A 877 -56.84 -29.81 3.94
CA ILE A 877 -56.37 -30.14 2.58
C ILE A 877 -56.25 -31.66 2.44
N SER A 878 -57.28 -32.29 1.89
CA SER A 878 -57.29 -33.70 1.53
C SER A 878 -56.35 -33.92 0.34
N ARG A 879 -55.28 -34.68 0.55
CA ARG A 879 -54.36 -35.09 -0.53
C ARG A 879 -55.09 -35.99 -1.54
N SER A 880 -55.61 -35.38 -2.61
CA SER A 880 -55.99 -36.02 -3.86
C SER A 880 -54.74 -36.51 -4.61
N ILE A 881 -54.13 -37.58 -4.10
CA ILE A 881 -53.20 -38.40 -4.88
C ILE A 881 -54.02 -39.09 -6.00
N ASP A 882 -53.38 -39.27 -7.16
CA ASP A 882 -53.91 -39.92 -8.37
C ASP A 882 -55.06 -39.22 -9.12
N GLN A 883 -54.70 -38.22 -9.95
CA GLN A 883 -55.09 -38.22 -11.38
C GLN A 883 -54.34 -37.20 -12.25
N SER A 884 -53.53 -37.70 -13.19
CA SER A 884 -53.23 -37.05 -14.49
C SER A 884 -52.72 -38.11 -15.48
N PRO A 885 -52.99 -38.00 -16.79
CA PRO A 885 -53.08 -39.17 -17.66
C PRO A 885 -51.77 -39.55 -18.37
N THR A 886 -51.51 -40.86 -18.45
CA THR A 886 -50.55 -41.41 -19.43
C THR A 886 -51.29 -41.72 -20.73
N ILE A 887 -50.98 -41.01 -21.82
CA ILE A 887 -51.36 -41.46 -23.17
C ILE A 887 -50.25 -42.38 -23.70
N SER A 888 -50.65 -43.54 -24.19
CA SER A 888 -49.76 -44.65 -24.53
C SER A 888 -49.22 -44.59 -25.96
N ARG A 889 -48.08 -45.28 -26.17
CA ARG A 889 -47.93 -46.12 -27.37
C ARG A 889 -47.20 -47.41 -27.01
N CYS A 890 -47.67 -48.53 -27.58
CA CYS A 890 -47.39 -49.88 -27.08
C CYS A 890 -45.97 -50.41 -27.35
N GLY A 891 -45.56 -51.40 -26.54
CA GLY A 891 -44.34 -52.18 -26.70
C GLY A 891 -44.26 -53.32 -25.66
N SER A 892 -45.18 -54.28 -25.72
CA SER A 892 -45.27 -55.43 -24.79
C SER A 892 -44.21 -56.51 -25.11
N THR A 893 -43.76 -57.35 -24.17
CA THR A 893 -44.54 -58.51 -23.67
C THR A 893 -43.88 -59.24 -22.47
N THR A 894 -44.74 -59.86 -21.63
CA THR A 894 -44.55 -61.11 -20.85
C THR A 894 -43.38 -61.24 -19.84
N GLU A 895 -43.61 -61.30 -18.52
CA GLU A 895 -44.05 -62.48 -17.70
C GLU A 895 -42.89 -63.42 -17.28
N SER A 896 -42.86 -64.07 -16.09
CA SER A 896 -43.73 -64.00 -14.90
C SER A 896 -43.12 -64.73 -13.67
N THR A 897 -43.76 -64.55 -12.50
CA THR A 897 -43.80 -65.44 -11.31
C THR A 897 -42.72 -65.32 -10.21
N GLU A 898 -43.19 -65.57 -8.98
CA GLU A 898 -42.51 -65.54 -7.67
C GLU A 898 -41.98 -66.96 -7.29
N CYS A 899 -41.46 -67.34 -6.10
CA CYS A 899 -41.55 -66.79 -4.74
C CYS A 899 -40.52 -67.45 -3.75
N ILE A 900 -40.62 -67.12 -2.45
CA ILE A 900 -40.10 -67.84 -1.24
C ILE A 900 -38.62 -67.61 -0.81
N VAL A 901 -38.44 -66.49 -0.11
CA VAL A 901 -37.84 -66.33 1.24
C VAL A 901 -37.21 -67.56 1.97
N LYS A 902 -35.95 -67.44 2.41
CA LYS A 902 -35.55 -67.57 3.85
C LYS A 902 -34.12 -67.10 4.16
N SER A 903 -33.92 -66.64 5.41
CA SER A 903 -32.65 -66.20 6.01
C SER A 903 -31.78 -67.42 6.44
N THR A 904 -30.49 -67.33 6.81
CA THR A 904 -29.83 -66.34 7.69
C THR A 904 -28.29 -66.50 7.65
N GLY A 905 -27.49 -65.46 7.93
CA GLY A 905 -26.26 -65.67 8.72
C GLY A 905 -24.89 -65.25 8.16
N ARG A 906 -24.54 -63.97 8.34
CA ARG A 906 -23.20 -63.41 8.65
C ARG A 906 -22.03 -63.41 7.63
N THR A 907 -21.28 -62.30 7.74
CA THR A 907 -19.83 -62.09 7.51
C THR A 907 -19.26 -62.06 6.08
N SER A 908 -19.14 -60.81 5.61
CA SER A 908 -17.90 -60.12 5.20
C SER A 908 -17.29 -60.29 3.79
N THR A 909 -17.14 -59.10 3.17
CA THR A 909 -16.04 -58.64 2.30
C THR A 909 -15.84 -59.25 0.91
N PHE A 910 -16.26 -58.46 -0.10
CA PHE A 910 -15.64 -58.14 -1.40
C PHE A 910 -15.03 -59.25 -2.30
N SER A 911 -15.01 -59.13 -3.63
CA SER A 911 -15.83 -58.41 -4.63
C SER A 911 -15.24 -58.72 -6.00
N SER A 912 -16.06 -58.81 -7.05
CA SER A 912 -15.67 -58.81 -8.47
C SER A 912 -14.82 -59.98 -8.99
N SER A 913 -15.48 -60.80 -9.81
CA SER A 913 -14.93 -61.55 -10.95
C SER A 913 -15.96 -61.37 -12.08
N ARG A 914 -15.61 -61.24 -13.37
CA ARG A 914 -15.02 -62.27 -14.25
C ARG A 914 -15.84 -63.58 -14.20
N GLU A 915 -16.24 -64.21 -15.30
CA GLU A 915 -15.80 -64.04 -16.70
C GLU A 915 -16.73 -64.79 -17.69
N SER A 916 -16.85 -64.30 -18.93
CA SER A 916 -16.92 -65.14 -20.17
C SER A 916 -18.19 -66.03 -20.37
N VAL A 917 -18.46 -66.75 -21.48
CA VAL A 917 -17.79 -66.93 -22.79
C VAL A 917 -18.76 -67.47 -23.87
N ASN A 918 -18.54 -67.16 -25.17
CA ASN A 918 -18.96 -67.93 -26.39
C ASN A 918 -20.48 -68.12 -26.73
N ASN A 919 -20.92 -68.42 -27.96
CA ASN A 919 -20.26 -68.56 -29.29
C ASN A 919 -21.25 -68.50 -30.50
N VAL A 920 -20.91 -67.73 -31.57
CA VAL A 920 -21.17 -67.92 -33.05
C VAL A 920 -22.68 -68.17 -33.48
N ILE A 921 -23.22 -68.11 -34.72
CA ILE A 921 -22.75 -68.23 -36.12
C ILE A 921 -23.72 -67.51 -37.12
N THR A 922 -23.20 -66.81 -38.17
CA THR A 922 -23.85 -66.46 -39.49
C THR A 922 -25.14 -65.58 -39.51
N LEU A 923 -25.55 -64.84 -40.58
CA LEU A 923 -24.97 -64.44 -41.88
C LEU A 923 -25.65 -63.15 -42.44
N GLU A 924 -25.02 -62.60 -43.49
CA GLU A 924 -25.41 -61.63 -44.54
C GLU A 924 -26.80 -61.82 -45.25
N PRO A 925 -27.23 -61.00 -46.26
CA PRO A 925 -26.66 -59.76 -46.86
C PRO A 925 -27.71 -58.64 -47.25
N CYS A 926 -27.31 -57.69 -48.11
CA CYS A 926 -28.12 -56.87 -49.06
C CYS A 926 -28.95 -55.67 -48.53
N PHE A 927 -29.17 -54.56 -49.26
CA PHE A 927 -28.45 -53.86 -50.35
C PHE A 927 -29.15 -52.49 -50.58
N ASP A 928 -28.43 -51.48 -51.12
CA ASP A 928 -28.92 -50.43 -52.06
C ASP A 928 -30.07 -49.43 -51.68
N ASN A 929 -30.10 -48.17 -52.14
CA ASN A 929 -29.12 -47.29 -52.81
C ASN A 929 -29.59 -45.79 -52.82
N ILE A 930 -28.72 -44.86 -53.25
CA ILE A 930 -29.03 -43.56 -53.92
C ILE A 930 -29.96 -42.55 -53.15
N ARG A 931 -29.52 -41.35 -52.72
CA ARG A 931 -29.19 -40.16 -53.56
C ARG A 931 -28.25 -39.12 -52.91
N ASN A 932 -27.24 -38.71 -53.68
CA ASN A 932 -26.96 -37.35 -54.19
C ASN A 932 -27.73 -36.12 -53.62
N VAL A 933 -27.15 -34.91 -53.58
CA VAL A 933 -25.74 -34.43 -53.61
C VAL A 933 -25.73 -32.91 -53.33
N ASP A 934 -24.71 -32.39 -52.62
CA ASP A 934 -24.24 -30.98 -52.63
C ASP A 934 -25.21 -29.84 -52.20
N GLN A 935 -24.78 -28.64 -51.78
CA GLN A 935 -23.45 -28.00 -51.65
C GLN A 935 -23.55 -26.77 -50.74
N LEU A 936 -22.44 -26.37 -50.08
CA LEU A 936 -22.06 -24.97 -49.74
C LEU A 936 -23.01 -24.13 -48.81
N SER A 937 -22.58 -23.10 -48.09
CA SER A 937 -21.23 -22.54 -47.85
C SER A 937 -21.24 -21.56 -46.67
N GLN A 938 -20.10 -21.43 -45.98
CA GLN A 938 -19.63 -20.19 -45.32
C GLN A 938 -20.47 -19.66 -44.13
N THR A 939 -19.96 -18.85 -43.21
CA THR A 939 -18.66 -18.15 -43.09
C THR A 939 -18.31 -18.01 -41.59
N ASP A 940 -17.02 -17.89 -41.26
CA ASP A 940 -16.45 -17.03 -40.20
C ASP A 940 -16.89 -17.17 -38.70
N ASN A 941 -16.02 -16.98 -37.69
CA ASN A 941 -14.59 -16.63 -37.68
C ASN A 941 -13.90 -17.06 -36.35
N LEU A 942 -12.62 -16.70 -36.17
CA LEU A 942 -11.86 -16.65 -34.90
C LEU A 942 -11.54 -17.97 -34.17
N ALA A 943 -10.54 -18.71 -34.68
CA ALA A 943 -9.82 -19.75 -33.91
C ALA A 943 -8.42 -19.27 -33.49
N SER A 944 -8.25 -18.91 -32.21
CA SER A 944 -6.95 -18.52 -31.64
C SER A 944 -5.99 -19.70 -31.46
N LYS A 945 -4.70 -19.49 -31.75
CA LYS A 945 -3.61 -20.45 -31.46
C LYS A 945 -2.47 -19.82 -30.66
N TYR A 946 -2.53 -20.02 -29.34
CA TYR A 946 -1.53 -20.75 -28.51
C TYR A 946 -0.07 -20.94 -29.04
N PRO A 947 0.94 -21.15 -28.15
CA PRO A 947 1.26 -20.47 -26.88
C PRO A 947 2.80 -20.39 -26.60
N LYS A 948 3.23 -19.88 -25.41
CA LYS A 948 4.05 -20.66 -24.43
C LYS A 948 4.51 -19.89 -23.16
N ARG A 949 4.27 -20.56 -22.01
CA ARG A 949 5.07 -20.66 -20.76
C ARG A 949 5.76 -19.43 -20.13
N GLY A 950 5.43 -19.19 -18.85
CA GLY A 950 6.24 -18.44 -17.88
C GLY A 950 5.72 -18.57 -16.44
N LYS A 951 5.99 -19.68 -15.74
CA LYS A 951 5.58 -19.90 -14.33
C LYS A 951 6.77 -20.36 -13.47
N THR A 952 7.19 -19.51 -12.53
CA THR A 952 7.97 -19.77 -11.29
C THR A 952 8.21 -18.38 -10.67
N LEU A 953 7.88 -18.02 -9.42
CA LEU A 953 7.52 -18.74 -8.19
C LEU A 953 8.70 -19.34 -7.41
N THR A 954 9.36 -18.49 -6.61
CA THR A 954 10.11 -18.87 -5.39
C THR A 954 10.05 -17.76 -4.34
N LYS A 955 10.18 -18.12 -3.05
CA LYS A 955 10.18 -17.22 -1.89
C LYS A 955 11.61 -17.03 -1.33
N SER A 956 11.71 -16.31 -0.21
CA SER A 956 12.85 -16.22 0.73
C SER A 956 13.90 -15.13 0.40
N ASN A 957 14.52 -14.45 1.38
CA ASN A 957 14.22 -14.41 2.82
C ASN A 957 14.70 -13.10 3.50
N LEU A 958 14.39 -12.99 4.80
CA LEU A 958 14.75 -11.94 5.78
C LEU A 958 16.03 -11.14 5.50
N THR A 959 15.98 -9.84 5.83
CA THR A 959 16.94 -9.26 6.81
C THR A 959 16.20 -8.26 7.69
N ILE A 960 16.43 -8.33 9.01
CA ILE A 960 15.94 -7.36 10.00
C ILE A 960 17.17 -6.71 10.64
N ALA A 961 17.21 -5.38 10.64
CA ALA A 961 18.16 -4.62 11.45
C ALA A 961 17.45 -3.37 12.00
N LYS A 962 17.68 -3.06 13.28
CA LYS A 962 17.10 -1.89 13.96
C LYS A 962 18.10 -0.74 13.94
N LYS A 963 17.65 0.47 13.62
CA LYS A 963 17.57 1.54 14.62
C LYS A 963 16.56 2.60 14.23
#